data_AF-A0A843RSV4-F1
#
_entry.id   AF-A0A843RSV4-F1
#
_cell.length_a   1.000
_cell.length_b   1.000
_cell.length_c   1.000
_cell.angle_alpha   90.00
_cell.angle_beta   90.00
_cell.angle_gamma   90.00
#
_symmetry.space_group_name_H-M   'P 1'
#
loop_
_entity.id
_entity.type
_entity.pdbx_description
1 polymer ?
#
loop_
_entity_poly.entity_id
_entity_poly.type
_entity_poly.pdbx_seq_one_letter_code
_entity_poly.pdbx_strand_id
1 'polypeptide(L)'
;MKKACLQGVRVAATASLIAVALGLAATAQAQTPNTRWVFPEGVYDQGGFWREEIIVTNPGDKPVHAALTLLTPTSRCNVGSIDPLAPLTDIPPTSQYRYDISFAFVARFCPHLPASGAVAVVLETTGPVVAERTMFWGGRHMRGQTGEVGFSGPGASRWYFAEGAAVGPFRTFFALANVDPLLDAEVELKYLLENGSTRTSQVRVPASTRQTVEAPPGIGGFGAEVRSTNGVPIYAERAMFWSDYQGGHTSKGIAEPSTEWHLAEGANFDGIFTTYLLFANPNPTPITVDVRYLTDDGGTTSAQYSVPANGRRTVLVGAPGHGGPTNTSFSAIATAPLGFVAERAVYVAGMTEGTASAGIAGPAVQWAFADGASGGFAEYQRFEDNDRRSFDTYYFVSNPHNSAATVTVRFYRPDGTGVVESYSVKPSSRIAVLVTNPALSNQRYGAVFTASQPVVVERAMYYSRGAHAVAGVPWSDPVTDPPAPPAPSVTGIVNPADGQPLNRSTGGPVLLVGSNFARGASVSFGGQTSTVLEVLNSSAMLVEPPRDVQASDGAVDVVVSWPSGQSVTLPASFDVAHRAPDPPPGQFLPVPDYAPGVVVQVATERPDLLATSCQHHYGAAGWGFLDAVVDRLRQFDTRWGYNCKRGYCSDPSQDVVSYHRGAGPTVEGVGDVWVIDVVFSHCGSPSPNWLVHAHPGPAGWTSRGRF
;
A
#
# COMPACT_ATOMS: atom_id res chain seq x y z
N MET A 1 29.44 35.17 31.60
CA MET A 1 28.94 34.32 30.50
C MET A 1 27.81 34.94 29.64
N LYS A 2 27.55 36.27 29.69
CA LYS A 2 26.53 36.95 28.85
C LYS A 2 27.08 37.85 27.72
N LYS A 3 28.40 37.80 27.42
CA LYS A 3 29.03 38.62 26.35
C LYS A 3 29.66 37.83 25.20
N ALA A 4 29.68 36.51 25.23
CA ALA A 4 30.30 35.68 24.18
C ALA A 4 29.34 35.23 23.05
N CYS A 5 28.01 35.33 23.23
CA CYS A 5 27.05 34.85 22.23
C CYS A 5 26.67 35.88 21.15
N LEU A 6 26.98 37.17 21.36
CA LEU A 6 26.60 38.26 20.45
C LEU A 6 27.66 38.61 19.39
N GLN A 7 28.88 38.06 19.50
CA GLN A 7 29.95 38.32 18.53
C GLN A 7 30.01 37.30 17.38
N GLY A 8 29.41 36.12 17.51
CA GLY A 8 29.38 35.09 16.45
C GLY A 8 28.49 35.44 15.25
N VAL A 9 27.49 36.31 15.42
CA VAL A 9 26.50 36.64 14.36
C VAL A 9 26.96 37.81 13.47
N ARG A 10 27.93 38.63 13.92
CA ARG A 10 28.39 39.80 13.14
C ARG A 10 29.53 39.52 12.16
N VAL A 11 30.21 38.37 12.26
CA VAL A 11 31.35 38.02 11.39
C VAL A 11 30.89 37.40 10.06
N ALA A 12 29.73 36.75 10.00
CA ALA A 12 29.21 36.17 8.76
C ALA A 12 28.65 37.22 7.77
N ALA A 13 28.03 38.29 8.28
CA ALA A 13 27.42 39.31 7.43
C ALA A 13 28.45 40.25 6.73
N THR A 14 29.65 40.38 7.28
CA THR A 14 30.72 41.23 6.69
C THR A 14 31.59 40.48 5.68
N ALA A 15 31.69 39.15 5.77
CA ALA A 15 32.44 38.34 4.81
C ALA A 15 31.76 38.28 3.42
N SER A 16 30.43 38.24 3.38
CA SER A 16 29.68 38.19 2.10
C SER A 16 29.74 39.50 1.29
N LEU A 17 29.97 40.65 1.94
CA LEU A 17 30.08 41.94 1.25
C LEU A 17 31.46 42.17 0.60
N ILE A 18 32.49 41.43 1.00
CA ILE A 18 33.85 41.56 0.44
C ILE A 18 34.07 40.59 -0.74
N ALA A 19 33.41 39.42 -0.76
CA ALA A 19 33.54 38.44 -1.84
C ALA A 19 32.99 38.94 -3.19
N VAL A 20 31.94 39.77 -3.18
CA VAL A 20 31.34 40.35 -4.39
C VAL A 20 32.26 41.41 -5.03
N ALA A 21 33.17 42.02 -4.27
CA ALA A 21 34.10 43.03 -4.78
C ALA A 21 35.39 42.45 -5.40
N LEU A 22 35.66 41.15 -5.25
CA LEU A 22 36.95 40.54 -5.62
C LEU A 22 36.88 39.47 -6.73
N GLY A 23 35.72 39.20 -7.32
CA GLY A 23 35.61 38.31 -8.49
C GLY A 23 36.08 36.87 -8.24
N LEU A 24 36.09 36.41 -6.98
CA LEU A 24 36.42 35.03 -6.62
C LEU A 24 35.20 34.15 -6.85
N ALA A 25 35.40 33.05 -7.57
CA ALA A 25 34.37 32.04 -7.82
C ALA A 25 33.69 31.64 -6.50
N ALA A 26 32.36 31.66 -6.47
CA ALA A 26 31.59 31.19 -5.35
C ALA A 26 31.99 29.75 -5.03
N THR A 27 32.68 29.55 -3.90
CA THR A 27 32.88 28.22 -3.34
C THR A 27 31.49 27.62 -3.09
N ALA A 28 31.21 26.46 -3.67
CA ALA A 28 29.99 25.71 -3.43
C ALA A 28 29.75 25.62 -1.92
N GLN A 29 28.66 26.24 -1.43
CA GLN A 29 28.23 26.04 -0.06
C GLN A 29 27.93 24.55 0.09
N ALA A 30 28.65 23.88 1.00
CA ALA A 30 28.35 22.50 1.36
C ALA A 30 26.88 22.44 1.81
N GLN A 31 26.07 21.66 1.11
CA GLN A 31 24.66 21.47 1.42
C GLN A 31 24.54 20.87 2.82
N THR A 32 23.67 21.44 3.66
CA THR A 32 23.40 20.89 5.00
C THR A 32 22.84 19.48 4.86
N PRO A 33 23.37 18.49 5.61
CA PRO A 33 22.85 17.12 5.60
C PRO A 33 21.35 17.09 5.92
N ASN A 34 20.62 16.14 5.32
CA ASN A 34 19.18 15.99 5.53
C ASN A 34 18.85 15.36 6.91
N THR A 35 19.05 16.13 7.99
CA THR A 35 18.91 15.66 9.39
C THR A 35 17.72 16.25 10.14
N ARG A 36 16.94 17.13 9.50
CA ARG A 36 15.77 17.75 10.13
C ARG A 36 14.66 17.87 9.12
N TRP A 37 13.48 17.38 9.46
CA TRP A 37 12.31 17.34 8.59
C TRP A 37 11.09 17.90 9.33
N VAL A 38 10.33 18.78 8.68
CA VAL A 38 9.09 19.33 9.24
C VAL A 38 7.89 18.88 8.39
N PHE A 39 6.81 18.48 9.04
CA PHE A 39 5.54 18.06 8.45
C PHE A 39 4.43 18.93 9.04
N PRO A 40 3.95 19.98 8.34
CA PRO A 40 2.96 20.90 8.89
C PRO A 40 1.56 20.32 9.04
N GLU A 41 1.15 19.47 8.10
CA GLU A 41 -0.11 18.73 8.13
C GLU A 41 0.03 17.47 8.97
N GLY A 42 -1.07 17.06 9.61
CA GLY A 42 -1.10 15.90 10.47
C GLY A 42 -2.26 15.96 11.46
N VAL A 43 -2.69 14.79 11.91
CA VAL A 43 -3.76 14.61 12.88
C VAL A 43 -3.61 13.25 13.54
N TYR A 44 -3.81 13.25 14.86
CA TYR A 44 -3.99 12.04 15.63
C TYR A 44 -5.41 12.05 16.22
N ASP A 45 -6.05 10.88 16.26
CA ASP A 45 -7.38 10.78 16.85
C ASP A 45 -7.63 9.48 17.60
N GLN A 46 -8.43 9.58 18.67
CA GLN A 46 -8.82 8.42 19.49
C GLN A 46 -9.93 7.61 18.81
N GLY A 47 -10.73 8.27 17.96
CA GLY A 47 -11.79 7.63 17.18
C GLY A 47 -11.28 6.68 16.10
N GLY A 48 -9.97 6.75 15.79
CA GLY A 48 -9.32 5.97 14.75
C GLY A 48 -9.89 6.25 13.37
N PHE A 49 -10.44 7.44 13.14
CA PHE A 49 -10.82 7.90 11.81
C PHE A 49 -9.58 8.20 10.99
N TRP A 50 -8.54 8.78 11.61
CA TRP A 50 -7.27 9.12 10.99
C TRP A 50 -6.17 8.15 11.41
N ARG A 51 -5.20 7.96 10.52
CA ARG A 51 -3.92 7.31 10.82
C ARG A 51 -2.84 8.14 10.16
N GLU A 52 -1.84 8.55 10.94
CA GLU A 52 -0.69 9.30 10.46
C GLU A 52 0.59 8.50 10.71
N GLU A 53 1.40 8.38 9.68
CA GLU A 53 2.70 7.72 9.73
C GLU A 53 3.79 8.70 9.28
N ILE A 54 4.83 8.87 10.10
CA ILE A 54 6.08 9.50 9.68
C ILE A 54 7.04 8.38 9.29
N ILE A 55 7.43 8.37 8.03
CA ILE A 55 8.19 7.31 7.40
C ILE A 55 9.58 7.84 7.12
N VAL A 56 10.60 7.09 7.55
CA VAL A 56 11.99 7.49 7.46
C VAL A 56 12.78 6.39 6.78
N THR A 57 13.57 6.72 5.77
CA THR A 57 14.53 5.78 5.18
C THR A 57 15.95 6.26 5.43
N ASN A 58 16.76 5.37 5.99
CA ASN A 58 18.19 5.54 6.16
C ASN A 58 18.93 4.81 5.03
N PRO A 59 19.35 5.52 3.96
CA PRO A 59 20.10 4.92 2.86
C PRO A 59 21.59 4.72 3.19
N GLY A 60 22.05 5.15 4.37
CA GLY A 60 23.45 5.08 4.78
C GLY A 60 23.87 3.72 5.34
N ASP A 61 25.17 3.59 5.61
CA ASP A 61 25.82 2.41 6.17
C ASP A 61 25.93 2.42 7.71
N LYS A 62 25.42 3.46 8.36
CA LYS A 62 25.45 3.63 9.83
C LYS A 62 24.04 3.79 10.40
N PRO A 63 23.81 3.35 11.64
CA PRO A 63 22.56 3.63 12.32
C PRO A 63 22.40 5.13 12.57
N VAL A 64 21.14 5.58 12.59
CA VAL A 64 20.76 6.97 12.84
C VAL A 64 19.80 7.02 14.02
N HIS A 65 20.04 7.93 14.97
CA HIS A 65 19.12 8.18 16.08
C HIS A 65 18.14 9.26 15.68
N ALA A 66 16.88 9.12 16.10
CA ALA A 66 15.83 10.08 15.81
C ALA A 66 15.14 10.59 17.08
N ALA A 67 14.62 11.81 16.99
CA ALA A 67 13.70 12.42 17.95
C ALA A 67 12.57 13.10 17.19
N LEU A 68 11.39 13.18 17.83
CA LEU A 68 10.24 13.90 17.29
C LEU A 68 9.87 15.06 18.22
N THR A 69 9.42 16.17 17.64
CA THR A 69 8.69 17.22 18.35
C THR A 69 7.32 17.37 17.71
N LEU A 70 6.27 17.19 18.51
CA LEU A 70 4.88 17.41 18.11
C LEU A 70 4.50 18.85 18.41
N LEU A 71 4.00 19.58 17.41
CA LEU A 71 3.42 20.91 17.57
C LEU A 71 1.91 20.79 17.37
N THR A 72 1.13 21.22 18.35
CA THR A 72 -0.34 21.22 18.29
C THR A 72 -0.84 22.67 18.13
N PRO A 73 -2.16 22.94 18.01
CA PRO A 73 -2.65 24.31 18.02
C PRO A 73 -2.35 25.11 19.30
N THR A 74 -2.08 24.43 20.42
CA THR A 74 -2.03 25.07 21.74
C THR A 74 -0.75 24.73 22.52
N SER A 75 0.05 23.78 22.06
CA SER A 75 1.19 23.27 22.83
C SER A 75 2.25 22.60 21.94
N ARG A 76 3.40 22.32 22.55
CA ARG A 76 4.46 21.48 22.00
C ARG A 76 4.73 20.30 22.91
N CYS A 77 5.19 19.19 22.34
CA CYS A 77 5.68 18.03 23.09
C CYS A 77 6.91 17.44 22.42
N ASN A 78 7.99 17.23 23.17
CA ASN A 78 9.18 16.55 22.67
C ASN A 78 9.09 15.05 23.00
N VAL A 79 9.45 14.20 22.04
CA VAL A 79 9.37 12.75 22.12
C VAL A 79 10.74 12.15 21.77
N GLY A 80 11.43 11.66 22.80
CA GLY A 80 12.82 11.20 22.70
C GLY A 80 13.83 12.35 22.59
N SER A 81 15.09 12.00 22.34
CA SER A 81 16.21 12.90 22.11
C SER A 81 17.11 12.37 20.99
N ILE A 82 17.88 13.22 20.32
CA ILE A 82 18.94 12.76 19.40
C ILE A 82 20.20 12.29 20.16
N ASP A 83 20.21 12.45 21.49
CA ASP A 83 21.26 11.92 22.37
C ASP A 83 21.29 10.38 22.29
N PRO A 84 22.44 9.75 21.96
CA PRO A 84 22.57 8.30 21.94
C PRO A 84 22.19 7.59 23.25
N LEU A 85 22.16 8.30 24.37
CA LEU A 85 21.75 7.75 25.66
C LEU A 85 20.23 7.71 25.85
N ALA A 86 19.47 8.44 25.03
CA ALA A 86 18.01 8.50 25.12
C ALA A 86 17.32 8.73 23.75
N PRO A 87 17.64 7.94 22.72
CA PRO A 87 16.98 8.04 21.42
C PRO A 87 15.48 7.73 21.53
N LEU A 88 14.66 8.30 20.65
CA LEU A 88 13.32 7.74 20.45
C LEU A 88 13.45 6.34 19.84
N THR A 89 14.31 6.23 18.82
CA THR A 89 14.54 5.00 18.05
C THR A 89 15.91 5.06 17.37
N ASP A 90 16.54 3.89 17.27
CA ASP A 90 17.67 3.65 16.39
C ASP A 90 17.17 3.13 15.05
N ILE A 91 17.40 3.90 13.98
CA ILE A 91 17.07 3.53 12.61
C ILE A 91 18.29 2.80 12.03
N PRO A 92 18.21 1.48 11.78
CA PRO A 92 19.33 0.70 11.25
C PRO A 92 19.85 1.25 9.91
N PRO A 93 21.10 0.95 9.52
CA PRO A 93 21.57 1.23 8.16
C PRO A 93 20.69 0.52 7.13
N THR A 94 20.65 1.09 5.93
CA THR A 94 19.96 0.53 4.76
C THR A 94 18.51 0.10 5.04
N SER A 95 17.78 0.83 5.88
CA SER A 95 16.46 0.43 6.36
C SER A 95 15.41 1.53 6.26
N GLN A 96 14.14 1.12 6.27
CA GLN A 96 12.99 2.00 6.44
C GLN A 96 12.38 1.82 7.84
N TYR A 97 12.02 2.91 8.50
CA TYR A 97 11.33 2.92 9.78
C TYR A 97 10.05 3.77 9.71
N ARG A 98 9.07 3.48 10.57
CA ARG A 98 7.79 4.19 10.63
C ARG A 98 7.40 4.54 12.06
N TYR A 99 7.05 5.80 12.28
CA TYR A 99 6.42 6.28 13.50
C TYR A 99 4.92 6.40 13.26
N ASP A 100 4.13 5.56 13.94
CA ASP A 100 2.66 5.69 13.96
C ASP A 100 2.26 6.75 15.00
N ILE A 101 1.82 7.92 14.52
CA ILE A 101 1.41 9.05 15.37
C ILE A 101 -0.05 8.86 15.80
N SER A 102 -0.33 7.72 16.43
CA SER A 102 -1.67 7.37 16.91
C SER A 102 -1.98 7.98 18.27
N PHE A 103 -3.26 7.93 18.68
CA PHE A 103 -3.63 8.29 20.06
C PHE A 103 -2.83 7.51 21.11
N ALA A 104 -2.55 6.22 20.89
CA ALA A 104 -1.76 5.41 21.82
C ALA A 104 -0.31 5.93 21.94
N PHE A 105 0.30 6.34 20.83
CA PHE A 105 1.60 6.99 20.83
C PHE A 105 1.57 8.31 21.60
N VAL A 106 0.60 9.18 21.29
CA VAL A 106 0.46 10.50 21.93
C VAL A 106 0.15 10.36 23.43
N ALA A 107 -0.73 9.47 23.84
CA ALA A 107 -1.05 9.22 25.25
C ALA A 107 0.16 8.70 26.03
N ARG A 108 1.05 7.93 25.39
CA ARG A 108 2.27 7.40 26.00
C ARG A 108 3.33 8.48 26.21
N PHE A 109 3.63 9.27 25.18
CA PHE A 109 4.76 10.20 25.21
C PHE A 109 4.37 11.64 25.56
N CYS A 110 3.12 12.01 25.34
CA CYS A 110 2.59 13.36 25.52
C CYS A 110 1.23 13.35 26.24
N PRO A 111 1.12 12.78 27.46
CA PRO A 111 -0.17 12.54 28.14
C PRO A 111 -0.95 13.81 28.50
N HIS A 112 -0.33 15.00 28.38
CA HIS A 112 -0.96 16.30 28.60
C HIS A 112 -1.71 16.83 27.36
N LEU A 113 -1.55 16.20 26.20
CA LEU A 113 -2.26 16.56 24.99
C LEU A 113 -3.68 15.98 25.00
N PRO A 114 -4.64 16.63 24.31
CA PRO A 114 -5.99 16.09 24.18
C PRO A 114 -5.97 14.76 23.43
N ALA A 115 -7.04 13.97 23.53
CA ALA A 115 -7.12 12.65 22.90
C ALA A 115 -7.20 12.69 21.35
N SER A 116 -7.46 13.85 20.76
CA SER A 116 -7.46 14.04 19.31
C SER A 116 -7.09 15.49 18.99
N GLY A 117 -6.39 15.70 17.87
CA GLY A 117 -6.02 17.05 17.45
C GLY A 117 -5.14 17.07 16.20
N ALA A 118 -5.14 18.22 15.53
CA ALA A 118 -4.17 18.49 14.48
C ALA A 118 -2.75 18.56 15.07
N VAL A 119 -1.79 18.00 14.36
CA VAL A 119 -0.39 17.95 14.79
C VAL A 119 0.52 18.23 13.61
N ALA A 120 1.57 19.00 13.84
CA ALA A 120 2.72 19.06 12.96
C ALA A 120 3.87 18.29 13.62
N VAL A 121 4.66 17.58 12.83
CA VAL A 121 5.79 16.80 13.33
C VAL A 121 7.10 17.42 12.87
N VAL A 122 8.02 17.63 13.80
CA VAL A 122 9.43 17.91 13.51
C VAL A 122 10.23 16.66 13.84
N LEU A 123 10.86 16.07 12.83
CA LEU A 123 11.80 14.97 12.97
C LEU A 123 13.22 15.54 12.97
N GLU A 124 14.03 15.14 13.94
CA GLU A 124 15.46 15.44 14.01
C GLU A 124 16.24 14.13 14.10
N THR A 125 17.36 14.05 13.38
CA THR A 125 18.20 12.85 13.31
C THR A 125 19.68 13.14 13.45
N THR A 126 20.47 12.14 13.86
CA THR A 126 21.93 12.27 13.99
C THR A 126 22.70 12.08 12.67
N GLY A 127 22.02 11.62 11.62
CA GLY A 127 22.58 11.40 10.29
C GLY A 127 21.53 11.59 9.20
N PRO A 128 21.95 11.70 7.92
CA PRO A 128 21.05 12.00 6.82
C PRO A 128 20.05 10.87 6.60
N VAL A 129 18.78 11.24 6.54
CA VAL A 129 17.67 10.34 6.20
C VAL A 129 16.75 11.05 5.22
N VAL A 130 15.97 10.31 4.45
CA VAL A 130 14.81 10.86 3.74
C VAL A 130 13.56 10.59 4.57
N ALA A 131 12.65 11.57 4.65
CA ALA A 131 11.42 11.42 5.43
C ALA A 131 10.17 11.92 4.68
N GLU A 132 9.11 11.13 4.76
CA GLU A 132 7.78 11.40 4.22
C GLU A 132 6.72 11.21 5.32
N ARG A 133 5.56 11.83 5.13
CA ARG A 133 4.36 11.56 5.92
C ARG A 133 3.35 10.87 5.03
N THR A 134 2.70 9.83 5.56
CA THR A 134 1.52 9.23 4.95
C THR A 134 0.35 9.31 5.93
N MET A 135 -0.83 9.67 5.43
CA MET A 135 -2.07 9.74 6.19
C MET A 135 -3.17 8.95 5.51
N PHE A 136 -3.96 8.24 6.31
CA PHE A 136 -5.18 7.55 5.89
C PHE A 136 -6.37 8.09 6.68
N TRP A 137 -7.57 8.02 6.09
CA TRP A 137 -8.80 8.43 6.79
C TRP A 137 -10.00 7.52 6.52
N GLY A 138 -11.11 7.71 7.26
CA GLY A 138 -12.28 6.83 7.17
C GLY A 138 -12.18 5.59 8.06
N GLY A 139 -11.20 5.58 8.97
CA GLY A 139 -10.90 4.53 9.91
C GLY A 139 -10.81 3.15 9.27
N ARG A 140 -11.59 2.19 9.78
CA ARG A 140 -11.58 0.80 9.29
C ARG A 140 -11.84 0.68 7.78
N HIS A 141 -12.49 1.66 7.17
CA HIS A 141 -12.82 1.64 5.74
C HIS A 141 -11.73 2.20 4.84
N MET A 142 -10.68 2.85 5.38
CA MET A 142 -9.65 3.63 4.68
C MET A 142 -10.17 4.22 3.36
N ARG A 143 -11.00 5.25 3.50
CA ARG A 143 -11.73 5.91 2.40
C ARG A 143 -10.86 6.87 1.59
N GLY A 144 -9.54 6.75 1.72
CA GLY A 144 -8.60 7.64 1.07
C GLY A 144 -7.26 7.68 1.79
N GLN A 145 -6.31 8.26 1.10
CA GLN A 145 -4.93 8.42 1.54
C GLN A 145 -4.37 9.71 0.99
N THR A 146 -3.42 10.28 1.72
CA THR A 146 -2.56 11.33 1.19
C THR A 146 -1.17 11.19 1.79
N GLY A 147 -0.17 11.79 1.17
CA GLY A 147 1.17 11.83 1.73
C GLY A 147 1.96 12.98 1.15
N GLU A 148 3.02 13.36 1.84
CA GLU A 148 3.90 14.43 1.39
C GLU A 148 5.31 14.27 1.96
N VAL A 149 6.30 14.75 1.21
CA VAL A 149 7.68 14.83 1.65
C VAL A 149 7.88 15.94 2.67
N GLY A 150 8.67 15.68 3.71
CA GLY A 150 8.94 16.69 4.73
C GLY A 150 9.75 17.87 4.19
N PHE A 151 9.77 18.98 4.93
CA PHE A 151 10.66 20.10 4.66
C PHE A 151 12.03 19.84 5.29
N SER A 152 13.08 19.63 4.48
CA SER A 152 14.47 19.41 4.95
C SER A 152 15.32 20.67 5.13
N GLY A 153 14.75 21.85 4.88
CA GLY A 153 15.43 23.15 4.98
C GLY A 153 14.83 24.07 6.07
N PRO A 154 15.37 25.30 6.22
CA PRO A 154 14.76 26.30 7.09
C PRO A 154 13.35 26.66 6.60
N GLY A 155 12.52 27.18 7.50
CA GLY A 155 11.23 27.75 7.12
C GLY A 155 11.42 28.97 6.23
N ALA A 156 10.34 29.38 5.56
CA ALA A 156 10.32 30.57 4.72
C ALA A 156 9.28 31.57 5.23
N SER A 157 9.45 32.84 4.87
CA SER A 157 8.44 33.87 5.13
C SER A 157 7.36 33.92 4.06
N ARG A 158 7.51 33.19 2.95
CA ARG A 158 6.53 33.03 1.87
C ARG A 158 6.48 31.60 1.36
N TRP A 159 5.27 31.17 1.04
CA TRP A 159 4.98 29.90 0.38
C TRP A 159 3.89 30.11 -0.67
N TYR A 160 3.98 29.36 -1.76
CA TYR A 160 3.06 29.46 -2.87
C TYR A 160 2.43 28.10 -3.22
N PHE A 161 1.20 28.16 -3.71
CA PHE A 161 0.41 27.03 -4.18
C PHE A 161 -0.32 27.43 -5.47
N ALA A 162 -0.38 26.53 -6.44
CA ALA A 162 -1.13 26.67 -7.69
C ALA A 162 -2.49 25.97 -7.67
N GLU A 163 -2.72 25.06 -6.72
CA GLU A 163 -3.93 24.27 -6.52
C GLU A 163 -4.71 24.72 -5.27
N GLY A 164 -6.02 24.52 -5.35
CA GLY A 164 -6.97 24.87 -4.31
C GLY A 164 -8.37 25.02 -4.88
N ALA A 165 -9.35 24.50 -4.15
CA ALA A 165 -10.76 24.70 -4.48
C ALA A 165 -11.60 24.79 -3.20
N ALA A 166 -12.51 25.75 -3.18
CA ALA A 166 -13.53 25.93 -2.15
C ALA A 166 -14.89 26.17 -2.82
N VAL A 167 -15.26 25.24 -3.70
CA VAL A 167 -16.49 25.28 -4.50
C VAL A 167 -17.03 23.87 -4.70
N GLY A 168 -18.35 23.73 -4.74
CA GLY A 168 -19.00 22.44 -4.85
C GLY A 168 -18.60 21.53 -3.67
N PRO A 169 -18.13 20.30 -3.92
CA PRO A 169 -17.76 19.37 -2.86
C PRO A 169 -16.39 19.65 -2.23
N PHE A 170 -15.57 20.54 -2.80
CA PHE A 170 -14.18 20.74 -2.40
C PHE A 170 -14.03 21.68 -1.20
N ARG A 171 -13.17 21.29 -0.27
CA ARG A 171 -12.77 22.04 0.93
C ARG A 171 -11.24 22.04 1.00
N THR A 172 -10.62 23.22 1.06
CA THR A 172 -9.17 23.35 1.12
C THR A 172 -8.73 23.96 2.45
N PHE A 173 -7.70 23.37 3.03
CA PHE A 173 -7.10 23.73 4.31
C PHE A 173 -5.60 24.00 4.12
N PHE A 174 -5.07 24.93 4.89
CA PHE A 174 -3.65 25.25 4.95
C PHE A 174 -3.12 24.97 6.34
N ALA A 175 -2.25 23.98 6.49
CA ALA A 175 -1.55 23.69 7.72
C ALA A 175 -0.24 24.47 7.79
N LEU A 176 -0.10 25.26 8.85
CA LEU A 176 0.98 26.22 9.06
C LEU A 176 1.73 25.87 10.33
N ALA A 177 2.99 25.47 10.23
CA ALA A 177 3.84 25.17 11.39
C ALA A 177 4.81 26.31 11.67
N ASN A 178 4.80 26.81 12.92
CA ASN A 178 5.79 27.74 13.43
C ASN A 178 6.71 27.00 14.40
N VAL A 179 7.92 26.67 13.93
CA VAL A 179 8.93 25.98 14.73
C VAL A 179 9.79 26.94 15.55
N ASP A 180 9.59 28.26 15.42
CA ASP A 180 10.32 29.24 16.23
C ASP A 180 9.92 29.09 17.70
N PRO A 181 10.89 29.00 18.63
CA PRO A 181 10.59 28.78 20.05
C PRO A 181 10.12 30.03 20.80
N LEU A 182 10.25 31.22 20.21
CA LEU A 182 10.09 32.48 20.93
C LEU A 182 9.11 33.45 20.27
N LEU A 183 9.00 33.43 18.94
CA LEU A 183 8.25 34.43 18.19
C LEU A 183 7.00 33.85 17.55
N ASP A 184 5.87 34.51 17.79
CA ASP A 184 4.62 34.27 17.06
C ASP A 184 4.78 34.73 15.61
N ALA A 185 4.26 33.96 14.66
CA ALA A 185 4.18 34.36 13.26
C ALA A 185 2.82 35.01 12.96
N GLU A 186 2.83 36.16 12.29
CA GLU A 186 1.62 36.82 11.78
C GLU A 186 1.47 36.51 10.30
N VAL A 187 0.52 35.66 9.93
CA VAL A 187 0.46 35.08 8.58
C VAL A 187 -0.75 35.59 7.82
N GLU A 188 -0.51 36.09 6.61
CA GLU A 188 -1.53 36.43 5.61
C GLU A 188 -1.60 35.33 4.55
N LEU A 189 -2.81 34.86 4.25
CA LEU A 189 -3.09 33.97 3.11
C LEU A 189 -3.78 34.80 2.04
N LYS A 190 -3.17 34.95 0.87
CA LYS A 190 -3.72 35.63 -0.30
C LYS A 190 -4.10 34.60 -1.36
N TYR A 191 -5.40 34.43 -1.60
CA TYR A 191 -5.95 33.53 -2.61
C TYR A 191 -5.96 34.22 -3.99
N LEU A 192 -5.34 33.57 -4.98
CA LEU A 192 -5.21 34.02 -6.36
C LEU A 192 -6.29 33.36 -7.22
N LEU A 193 -7.33 34.10 -7.61
CA LEU A 193 -8.49 33.54 -8.32
C LEU A 193 -8.28 33.55 -9.84
N GLU A 194 -9.03 32.71 -10.57
CA GLU A 194 -8.90 32.59 -12.03
C GLU A 194 -9.29 33.87 -12.80
N ASN A 195 -10.14 34.71 -12.23
CA ASN A 195 -10.50 36.01 -12.81
C ASN A 195 -9.46 37.12 -12.53
N GLY A 196 -8.33 36.79 -11.90
CA GLY A 196 -7.28 37.73 -11.51
C GLY A 196 -7.57 38.56 -10.26
N SER A 197 -8.75 38.41 -9.64
CA SER A 197 -9.04 39.02 -8.33
C SER A 197 -8.45 38.19 -7.18
N THR A 198 -8.33 38.79 -6.01
CA THR A 198 -7.73 38.14 -4.84
C THR A 198 -8.62 38.26 -3.61
N ARG A 199 -8.50 37.28 -2.71
CA ARG A 199 -9.09 37.32 -1.35
C ARG A 199 -7.98 37.12 -0.32
N THR A 200 -8.17 37.62 0.89
CA THR A 200 -7.19 37.46 1.97
C THR A 200 -7.82 36.96 3.26
N SER A 201 -7.04 36.19 4.02
CA SER A 201 -7.29 35.79 5.40
C SER A 201 -6.03 36.04 6.22
N GLN A 202 -6.18 36.22 7.53
CA GLN A 202 -5.04 36.36 8.44
C GLN A 202 -5.17 35.38 9.60
N VAL A 203 -4.03 34.89 10.08
CA VAL A 203 -3.95 34.00 11.23
C VAL A 203 -2.65 34.25 11.99
N ARG A 204 -2.72 34.22 13.32
CA ARG A 204 -1.53 34.16 14.16
C ARG A 204 -1.16 32.70 14.37
N VAL A 205 0.09 32.34 14.16
CA VAL A 205 0.65 31.02 14.50
C VAL A 205 1.62 31.21 15.68
N PRO A 206 1.19 30.94 16.92
CA PRO A 206 2.04 31.13 18.09
C PRO A 206 3.37 30.36 18.01
N ALA A 207 4.38 30.83 18.75
CA ALA A 207 5.68 30.16 18.85
C ALA A 207 5.53 28.67 19.23
N SER A 208 6.27 27.79 18.54
CA SER A 208 6.22 26.32 18.74
C SER A 208 4.81 25.71 18.68
N THR A 209 3.99 26.16 17.74
CA THR A 209 2.65 25.60 17.49
C THR A 209 2.42 25.42 15.99
N ARG A 210 1.26 24.86 15.64
CA ARG A 210 0.75 24.91 14.27
C ARG A 210 -0.68 25.46 14.21
N GLN A 211 -1.11 25.99 13.08
CA GLN A 211 -2.50 26.42 12.84
C GLN A 211 -3.01 25.89 11.49
N THR A 212 -4.33 25.81 11.33
CA THR A 212 -4.99 25.28 10.13
C THR A 212 -6.00 26.31 9.75
N VAL A 213 -5.88 26.81 8.54
CA VAL A 213 -6.78 27.82 7.99
C VAL A 213 -7.58 27.19 6.88
N GLU A 214 -8.90 27.18 7.01
CA GLU A 214 -9.78 26.81 5.91
C GLU A 214 -9.92 27.97 4.94
N ALA A 215 -9.87 27.68 3.63
CA ALA A 215 -10.15 28.67 2.60
C ALA A 215 -11.62 29.15 2.67
N PRO A 216 -11.91 30.44 2.46
CA PRO A 216 -13.27 30.95 2.47
C PRO A 216 -14.20 30.18 1.50
N PRO A 217 -15.39 29.73 1.93
CA PRO A 217 -16.28 28.97 1.06
C PRO A 217 -16.80 29.83 -0.10
N GLY A 218 -16.97 29.20 -1.27
CA GLY A 218 -17.58 29.81 -2.45
C GLY A 218 -16.65 30.68 -3.31
N ILE A 219 -15.34 30.71 -3.04
CA ILE A 219 -14.38 31.53 -3.81
C ILE A 219 -13.92 30.88 -5.14
N GLY A 220 -14.37 29.67 -5.45
CA GLY A 220 -14.00 28.95 -6.67
C GLY A 220 -12.69 28.17 -6.53
N GLY A 221 -12.05 27.92 -7.67
CA GLY A 221 -10.67 27.42 -7.73
C GLY A 221 -9.66 28.54 -7.60
N PHE A 222 -8.57 28.31 -6.87
CA PHE A 222 -7.60 29.33 -6.51
C PHE A 222 -6.17 28.76 -6.35
N GLY A 223 -5.18 29.63 -6.52
CA GLY A 223 -3.83 29.43 -5.99
C GLY A 223 -3.70 30.23 -4.69
N ALA A 224 -2.59 30.13 -3.98
CA ALA A 224 -2.38 30.88 -2.74
C ALA A 224 -0.94 31.36 -2.58
N GLU A 225 -0.78 32.55 -2.02
CA GLU A 225 0.46 33.04 -1.39
C GLU A 225 0.21 33.06 0.13
N VAL A 226 1.01 32.32 0.89
CA VAL A 226 1.01 32.32 2.36
C VAL A 226 2.24 33.08 2.82
N ARG A 227 2.05 34.22 3.48
CA ARG A 227 3.13 35.14 3.86
C ARG A 227 3.15 35.43 5.36
N SER A 228 4.27 35.15 6.02
CA SER A 228 4.58 35.68 7.34
C SER A 228 4.93 37.17 7.23
N THR A 229 4.01 38.02 7.68
CA THR A 229 4.08 39.48 7.57
C THR A 229 5.04 40.14 8.56
N ASN A 230 5.35 39.46 9.67
CA ASN A 230 6.34 39.89 10.66
C ASN A 230 7.71 39.19 10.49
N GLY A 231 7.88 38.40 9.43
CA GLY A 231 9.17 37.81 9.04
C GLY A 231 9.58 36.55 9.81
N VAL A 232 8.76 36.04 10.75
CA VAL A 232 9.02 34.76 11.42
C VAL A 232 8.88 33.62 10.40
N PRO A 233 9.91 32.80 10.16
CA PRO A 233 9.83 31.71 9.19
C PRO A 233 8.82 30.63 9.63
N ILE A 234 7.99 30.19 8.69
CA ILE A 234 7.00 29.12 8.89
C ILE A 234 7.18 28.03 7.83
N TYR A 235 6.45 26.94 7.98
CA TYR A 235 6.26 25.91 6.96
C TYR A 235 4.77 25.83 6.64
N ALA A 236 4.42 25.65 5.36
CA ALA A 236 3.04 25.62 4.91
C ALA A 236 2.78 24.42 4.00
N GLU A 237 1.73 23.67 4.31
CA GLU A 237 1.22 22.57 3.49
C GLU A 237 -0.26 22.81 3.21
N ARG A 238 -0.74 22.34 2.05
CA ARG A 238 -2.16 22.38 1.68
C ARG A 238 -2.73 20.98 1.78
N ALA A 239 -3.90 20.84 2.38
CA ALA A 239 -4.77 19.67 2.27
C ALA A 239 -6.06 20.07 1.55
N MET A 240 -6.55 19.24 0.62
CA MET A 240 -7.87 19.41 0.03
C MET A 240 -8.63 18.10 0.11
N PHE A 241 -9.87 18.17 0.58
CA PHE A 241 -10.78 17.04 0.68
C PHE A 241 -12.08 17.36 -0.06
N TRP A 242 -12.76 16.34 -0.55
CA TRP A 242 -14.05 16.53 -1.19
C TRP A 242 -15.05 15.42 -0.87
N SER A 243 -16.32 15.72 -1.10
CA SER A 243 -17.45 14.78 -0.98
C SER A 243 -17.47 14.08 0.39
N ASP A 244 -17.28 14.86 1.46
CA ASP A 244 -17.22 14.37 2.85
C ASP A 244 -16.14 13.31 3.09
N TYR A 245 -14.90 13.64 2.71
CA TYR A 245 -13.72 12.76 2.83
C TYR A 245 -13.83 11.46 2.03
N GLN A 246 -14.52 11.51 0.88
CA GLN A 246 -14.49 10.41 -0.09
C GLN A 246 -13.26 10.47 -1.00
N GLY A 247 -12.56 11.60 -1.04
CA GLY A 247 -11.26 11.73 -1.66
C GLY A 247 -10.53 12.95 -1.09
N GLY A 248 -9.22 12.96 -1.25
CA GLY A 248 -8.38 14.05 -0.76
C GLY A 248 -6.97 13.96 -1.30
N HIS A 249 -6.26 15.08 -1.30
CA HIS A 249 -4.82 15.12 -1.54
C HIS A 249 -4.16 16.29 -0.82
N THR A 250 -2.86 16.17 -0.59
CA THR A 250 -2.00 17.19 0.00
C THR A 250 -0.99 17.68 -1.02
N SER A 251 -0.44 18.86 -0.77
CA SER A 251 0.73 19.35 -1.49
C SER A 251 1.54 20.31 -0.63
N LYS A 252 2.85 20.17 -0.71
CA LYS A 252 3.84 21.03 -0.06
C LYS A 252 3.87 22.44 -0.68
N GLY A 253 4.02 23.47 0.17
CA GLY A 253 4.23 24.83 -0.31
C GLY A 253 5.57 25.00 -1.05
N ILE A 254 5.56 25.80 -2.11
CA ILE A 254 6.74 26.19 -2.87
C ILE A 254 7.29 27.51 -2.32
N ALA A 255 8.55 27.55 -1.87
CA ALA A 255 9.14 28.74 -1.26
C ALA A 255 9.42 29.85 -2.30
N GLU A 256 9.89 29.45 -3.49
CA GLU A 256 10.37 30.37 -4.52
C GLU A 256 9.75 30.00 -5.88
N PRO A 257 9.09 30.96 -6.56
CA PRO A 257 8.67 30.78 -7.94
C PRO A 257 9.86 30.50 -8.87
N SER A 258 9.67 29.66 -9.88
CA SER A 258 10.68 29.28 -10.88
C SER A 258 10.21 29.65 -12.29
N THR A 259 11.16 29.82 -13.21
CA THR A 259 10.86 29.97 -14.64
C THR A 259 10.71 28.63 -15.36
N GLU A 260 11.03 27.52 -14.69
CA GLU A 260 10.91 26.16 -15.19
C GLU A 260 10.42 25.21 -14.08
N TRP A 261 9.51 24.31 -14.43
CA TRP A 261 8.98 23.27 -13.57
C TRP A 261 8.85 21.94 -14.33
N HIS A 262 9.15 20.85 -13.65
CA HIS A 262 9.03 19.49 -14.15
C HIS A 262 8.00 18.69 -13.34
N LEU A 263 7.22 17.88 -14.04
CA LEU A 263 6.20 17.00 -13.49
C LEU A 263 6.39 15.64 -14.20
N ALA A 264 6.93 14.65 -13.51
CA ALA A 264 7.23 13.32 -14.07
C ALA A 264 5.99 12.43 -14.19
N GLU A 265 5.00 12.60 -13.33
CA GLU A 265 3.71 11.91 -13.39
C GLU A 265 2.72 12.66 -14.30
N GLY A 266 1.80 11.90 -14.92
CA GLY A 266 0.75 12.40 -15.78
C GLY A 266 0.13 11.25 -16.56
N ALA A 267 -1.19 11.20 -16.60
CA ALA A 267 -1.95 10.24 -17.39
C ALA A 267 -3.34 10.77 -17.72
N ASN A 268 -3.73 10.62 -18.98
CA ASN A 268 -5.09 10.85 -19.44
C ASN A 268 -5.59 9.55 -20.08
N PHE A 269 -6.45 8.83 -19.39
CA PHE A 269 -7.13 7.64 -19.91
C PHE A 269 -8.61 7.80 -19.63
N ASP A 270 -9.42 7.75 -20.69
CA ASP A 270 -10.85 8.06 -20.63
C ASP A 270 -11.55 7.25 -19.52
N GLY A 271 -12.21 7.96 -18.60
CA GLY A 271 -12.93 7.38 -17.47
C GLY A 271 -12.07 6.84 -16.33
N ILE A 272 -10.73 6.83 -16.46
CA ILE A 272 -9.82 6.27 -15.47
C ILE A 272 -8.94 7.35 -14.84
N PHE A 273 -8.13 8.05 -15.63
CA PHE A 273 -7.19 9.06 -15.15
C PHE A 273 -7.42 10.38 -15.86
N THR A 274 -7.50 11.45 -15.07
CA THR A 274 -7.66 12.82 -15.57
C THR A 274 -6.60 13.72 -14.96
N THR A 275 -5.68 14.23 -15.77
CA THR A 275 -4.61 15.11 -15.31
C THR A 275 -4.98 16.58 -15.45
N TYR A 276 -4.76 17.33 -14.37
CA TYR A 276 -4.81 18.78 -14.32
C TYR A 276 -3.41 19.34 -14.08
N LEU A 277 -3.01 20.32 -14.90
CA LEU A 277 -1.85 21.17 -14.63
C LEU A 277 -2.33 22.49 -14.06
N LEU A 278 -1.63 22.96 -13.03
CA LEU A 278 -2.06 24.09 -12.23
C LEU A 278 -0.94 25.11 -12.20
N PHE A 279 -1.24 26.34 -12.61
CA PHE A 279 -0.26 27.41 -12.67
C PHE A 279 -0.73 28.61 -11.85
N ALA A 280 0.09 29.07 -10.90
CA ALA A 280 -0.10 30.33 -10.22
C ALA A 280 0.95 31.35 -10.66
N ASN A 281 0.47 32.56 -10.99
CA ASN A 281 1.29 33.69 -11.38
C ASN A 281 1.24 34.76 -10.27
N PRO A 282 2.27 34.84 -9.40
CA PRO A 282 2.32 35.86 -8.37
C PRO A 282 2.70 37.24 -8.91
N ASN A 283 3.06 37.36 -10.20
CA ASN A 283 3.51 38.62 -10.80
C ASN A 283 2.33 39.58 -11.09
N PRO A 284 2.58 40.90 -11.11
CA PRO A 284 1.57 41.90 -11.45
C PRO A 284 1.25 41.99 -12.95
N THR A 285 1.90 41.17 -13.79
CA THR A 285 1.69 41.11 -15.23
C THR A 285 1.31 39.67 -15.64
N PRO A 286 0.43 39.49 -16.65
CA PRO A 286 0.13 38.16 -17.17
C PRO A 286 1.38 37.49 -17.76
N ILE A 287 1.43 36.16 -17.70
CA ILE A 287 2.51 35.35 -18.29
C ILE A 287 1.92 34.34 -19.27
N THR A 288 2.73 33.86 -20.20
CA THR A 288 2.44 32.68 -21.01
C THR A 288 3.34 31.55 -20.52
N VAL A 289 2.74 30.40 -20.22
CA VAL A 289 3.43 29.17 -19.83
C VAL A 289 3.48 28.25 -21.04
N ASP A 290 4.68 27.93 -21.49
CA ASP A 290 4.98 26.94 -22.51
C ASP A 290 5.13 25.57 -21.85
N VAL A 291 4.27 24.61 -22.23
CA VAL A 291 4.30 23.24 -21.69
C VAL A 291 4.70 22.27 -22.79
N ARG A 292 5.79 21.54 -22.57
CA ARG A 292 6.22 20.40 -23.37
C ARG A 292 5.88 19.11 -22.64
N TYR A 293 5.15 18.22 -23.31
CA TYR A 293 4.79 16.90 -22.81
C TYR A 293 5.71 15.84 -23.41
N LEU A 294 6.20 14.91 -22.59
CA LEU A 294 7.00 13.76 -23.03
C LEU A 294 6.20 12.48 -22.78
N THR A 295 5.98 11.67 -23.82
CA THR A 295 5.22 10.42 -23.72
C THR A 295 6.14 9.21 -23.58
N ASP A 296 5.59 8.08 -23.14
CA ASP A 296 6.37 6.84 -22.91
C ASP A 296 7.00 6.25 -24.19
N ASP A 297 6.44 6.56 -25.35
CA ASP A 297 6.94 6.15 -26.67
C ASP A 297 8.06 7.06 -27.21
N GLY A 298 8.42 8.14 -26.50
CA GLY A 298 9.39 9.14 -26.92
C GLY A 298 8.81 10.25 -27.80
N GLY A 299 7.48 10.29 -27.97
CA GLY A 299 6.78 11.41 -28.58
C GLY A 299 6.87 12.68 -27.72
N THR A 300 6.84 13.83 -28.38
CA THR A 300 6.71 15.13 -27.71
C THR A 300 5.57 15.92 -28.33
N THR A 301 4.79 16.58 -27.47
CA THR A 301 3.77 17.56 -27.89
C THR A 301 3.89 18.80 -27.03
N SER A 302 3.33 19.92 -27.46
CA SER A 302 3.43 21.19 -26.74
C SER A 302 2.13 21.97 -26.77
N ALA A 303 1.91 22.76 -25.72
CA ALA A 303 0.78 23.67 -25.59
C ALA A 303 1.20 24.94 -24.85
N GLN A 304 0.47 26.03 -25.07
CA GLN A 304 0.70 27.32 -24.42
C GLN A 304 -0.52 27.75 -23.62
N TYR A 305 -0.28 28.30 -22.43
CA TYR A 305 -1.33 28.74 -21.52
C TYR A 305 -1.07 30.15 -21.00
N SER A 306 -1.99 31.07 -21.27
CA SER A 306 -1.97 32.40 -20.64
C SER A 306 -2.44 32.30 -19.19
N VAL A 307 -1.66 32.82 -18.25
CA VAL A 307 -1.99 32.91 -16.82
C VAL A 307 -2.12 34.38 -16.43
N PRO A 308 -3.26 34.83 -15.87
CA PRO A 308 -3.48 36.24 -15.54
C PRO A 308 -2.50 36.75 -14.49
N ALA A 309 -2.30 38.07 -14.43
CA ALA A 309 -1.58 38.73 -13.35
C ALA A 309 -2.23 38.43 -11.99
N ASN A 310 -1.44 38.20 -10.94
CA ASN A 310 -1.93 37.89 -9.59
C ASN A 310 -3.04 36.83 -9.56
N GLY A 311 -2.96 35.84 -10.45
CA GLY A 311 -4.04 34.87 -10.64
C GLY A 311 -3.50 33.46 -10.86
N ARG A 312 -4.42 32.55 -11.18
CA ARG A 312 -4.08 31.16 -11.53
C ARG A 312 -4.71 30.75 -12.85
N ARG A 313 -4.27 29.59 -13.33
CA ARG A 313 -4.95 28.83 -14.37
C ARG A 313 -4.97 27.34 -14.06
N THR A 314 -6.16 26.74 -14.18
CA THR A 314 -6.35 25.28 -14.23
C THR A 314 -6.37 24.81 -15.67
N VAL A 315 -5.59 23.79 -15.99
CA VAL A 315 -5.56 23.17 -17.32
C VAL A 315 -5.95 21.71 -17.19
N LEU A 316 -7.14 21.37 -17.68
CA LEU A 316 -7.48 19.98 -17.99
C LEU A 316 -6.72 19.55 -19.25
N VAL A 317 -5.72 18.68 -19.11
CA VAL A 317 -4.86 18.26 -20.23
C VAL A 317 -5.69 17.40 -21.20
N GLY A 318 -5.51 17.60 -22.51
CA GLY A 318 -6.15 16.80 -23.56
C GLY A 318 -7.62 17.13 -23.82
N ALA A 319 -8.24 18.03 -23.05
CA ALA A 319 -9.60 18.48 -23.33
C ALA A 319 -9.68 19.29 -24.64
N PRO A 320 -10.82 19.27 -25.36
CA PRO A 320 -11.02 20.07 -26.57
C PRO A 320 -10.65 21.55 -26.34
N GLY A 321 -9.71 22.06 -27.14
CA GLY A 321 -9.23 23.45 -27.06
C GLY A 321 -8.20 23.74 -25.97
N HIS A 322 -7.83 22.75 -25.13
CA HIS A 322 -6.80 22.91 -24.10
C HIS A 322 -5.43 22.39 -24.55
N GLY A 323 -5.38 21.46 -25.51
CA GLY A 323 -4.12 20.89 -26.00
C GLY A 323 -3.51 19.88 -25.04
N GLY A 324 -2.32 19.38 -25.39
CA GLY A 324 -1.67 18.27 -24.70
C GLY A 324 -2.21 16.88 -25.12
N PRO A 325 -1.62 15.81 -24.59
CA PRO A 325 -1.89 14.45 -25.04
C PRO A 325 -3.19 13.86 -24.45
N THR A 326 -3.82 12.97 -25.22
CA THR A 326 -5.06 12.24 -24.87
C THR A 326 -4.83 10.73 -24.94
N ASN A 327 -5.51 9.96 -24.07
CA ASN A 327 -5.44 8.50 -24.03
C ASN A 327 -4.00 7.94 -23.91
N THR A 328 -3.17 8.59 -23.09
CA THR A 328 -1.77 8.22 -22.89
C THR A 328 -1.21 8.80 -21.57
N SER A 329 -0.11 8.20 -21.12
CA SER A 329 0.76 8.67 -20.04
C SER A 329 1.77 9.69 -20.55
N PHE A 330 2.14 10.64 -19.69
CA PHE A 330 3.09 11.68 -20.03
C PHE A 330 3.81 12.25 -18.80
N SER A 331 4.91 12.93 -19.03
CA SER A 331 5.48 13.93 -18.12
C SER A 331 5.31 15.32 -18.76
N ALA A 332 5.43 16.38 -17.97
CA ALA A 332 5.33 17.75 -18.43
C ALA A 332 6.52 18.60 -17.97
N ILE A 333 6.95 19.50 -18.83
CA ILE A 333 7.97 20.52 -18.56
C ILE A 333 7.33 21.86 -18.89
N ALA A 334 7.14 22.71 -17.89
CA ALA A 334 6.48 23.99 -18.01
C ALA A 334 7.50 25.12 -17.84
N THR A 335 7.52 26.08 -18.77
CA THR A 335 8.45 27.22 -18.76
C THR A 335 7.73 28.54 -18.99
N ALA A 336 8.25 29.63 -18.43
CA ALA A 336 7.71 30.98 -18.61
C ALA A 336 8.81 32.05 -18.45
N PRO A 337 8.63 33.25 -19.01
CA PRO A 337 9.65 34.32 -18.93
C PRO A 337 9.81 34.93 -17.52
N LEU A 338 8.82 34.78 -16.64
CA LEU A 338 8.86 35.24 -15.25
C LEU A 338 8.58 34.06 -14.32
N GLY A 339 9.10 34.15 -13.08
CA GLY A 339 8.89 33.13 -12.06
C GLY A 339 7.41 32.88 -11.78
N PHE A 340 6.99 31.63 -11.84
CA PHE A 340 5.64 31.16 -11.56
C PHE A 340 5.70 29.89 -10.72
N VAL A 341 4.53 29.35 -10.38
CA VAL A 341 4.41 28.16 -9.54
C VAL A 341 3.56 27.14 -10.27
N ALA A 342 4.00 25.89 -10.27
CA ALA A 342 3.30 24.79 -10.91
C ALA A 342 3.00 23.67 -9.91
N GLU A 343 1.80 23.10 -10.03
CA GLU A 343 1.42 21.83 -9.40
C GLU A 343 0.73 20.95 -10.44
N ARG A 344 0.63 19.66 -10.13
CA ARG A 344 -0.18 18.70 -10.86
C ARG A 344 -1.19 18.08 -9.92
N ALA A 345 -2.40 17.83 -10.42
CA ALA A 345 -3.33 16.90 -9.82
C ALA A 345 -3.73 15.82 -10.83
N VAL A 346 -3.86 14.57 -10.37
CA VAL A 346 -4.42 13.46 -11.18
C VAL A 346 -5.60 12.89 -10.43
N TYR A 347 -6.79 12.96 -11.02
CA TYR A 347 -7.99 12.38 -10.45
C TYR A 347 -8.28 11.03 -11.06
N VAL A 348 -8.75 10.10 -10.23
CA VAL A 348 -9.05 8.72 -10.60
C VAL A 348 -10.56 8.50 -10.66
N ALA A 349 -11.02 7.77 -11.67
CA ALA A 349 -12.38 7.24 -11.80
C ALA A 349 -13.51 8.26 -11.46
N GLY A 350 -13.46 9.45 -12.06
CA GLY A 350 -14.47 10.48 -11.79
C GLY A 350 -14.31 11.17 -10.44
N MET A 351 -13.07 11.37 -9.99
CA MET A 351 -12.72 12.02 -8.72
C MET A 351 -13.16 11.22 -7.49
N THR A 352 -13.20 9.88 -7.59
CA THR A 352 -13.32 9.06 -6.38
C THR A 352 -12.07 9.18 -5.51
N GLU A 353 -10.91 9.43 -6.12
CA GLU A 353 -9.64 9.70 -5.44
C GLU A 353 -8.81 10.67 -6.30
N GLY A 354 -7.71 11.18 -5.75
CA GLY A 354 -6.75 11.94 -6.54
C GLY A 354 -5.38 12.07 -5.89
N THR A 355 -4.36 12.28 -6.72
CA THR A 355 -3.01 12.63 -6.28
C THR A 355 -2.73 14.08 -6.63
N ALA A 356 -1.84 14.72 -5.87
CA ALA A 356 -1.28 16.00 -6.25
C ALA A 356 0.22 16.04 -5.93
N SER A 357 0.95 16.89 -6.63
CA SER A 357 2.35 17.17 -6.30
C SER A 357 2.76 18.58 -6.73
N ALA A 358 3.64 19.17 -5.92
CA ALA A 358 4.38 20.36 -6.28
C ALA A 358 5.32 20.09 -7.45
N GLY A 359 5.45 21.06 -8.36
CA GLY A 359 6.43 20.99 -9.43
C GLY A 359 7.85 20.84 -8.90
N ILE A 360 8.68 20.13 -9.65
CA ILE A 360 10.11 19.98 -9.38
C ILE A 360 10.88 21.07 -10.16
N ALA A 361 11.69 21.87 -9.47
CA ALA A 361 12.35 23.04 -10.09
C ALA A 361 13.47 22.67 -11.09
N GLY A 362 13.96 21.44 -11.10
CA GLY A 362 14.98 20.99 -12.03
C GLY A 362 15.34 19.50 -11.89
N PRO A 363 15.94 18.90 -12.93
CA PRO A 363 16.39 17.52 -12.89
C PRO A 363 17.65 17.36 -12.02
N ALA A 364 17.83 16.17 -11.43
CA ALA A 364 18.97 15.80 -10.60
C ALA A 364 19.45 14.39 -10.92
N VAL A 365 20.70 14.09 -10.55
CA VAL A 365 21.29 12.75 -10.75
C VAL A 365 20.92 11.77 -9.65
N GLN A 366 20.38 12.23 -8.53
CA GLN A 366 19.96 11.38 -7.43
C GLN A 366 18.65 11.88 -6.80
N TRP A 367 17.77 10.94 -6.48
CA TRP A 367 16.45 11.20 -5.90
C TRP A 367 16.14 10.21 -4.79
N ALA A 368 15.60 10.66 -3.67
CA ALA A 368 15.25 9.82 -2.53
C ALA A 368 13.76 9.89 -2.20
N PHE A 369 13.23 8.76 -1.74
CA PHE A 369 11.86 8.55 -1.28
C PHE A 369 11.89 7.75 0.01
N ALA A 370 11.15 8.20 1.01
CA ALA A 370 11.05 7.49 2.27
C ALA A 370 9.97 6.41 2.24
N ASP A 371 8.92 6.58 1.43
CA ASP A 371 7.77 5.67 1.36
C ASP A 371 7.69 4.91 0.04
N GLY A 372 6.97 3.79 0.09
CA GLY A 372 6.80 2.81 -0.96
C GLY A 372 6.22 1.54 -0.35
N ALA A 373 5.20 0.99 -1.00
CA ALA A 373 4.59 -0.27 -0.58
C ALA A 373 4.06 -1.05 -1.79
N SER A 374 4.25 -2.36 -1.78
CA SER A 374 3.70 -3.25 -2.80
C SER A 374 3.01 -4.43 -2.14
N GLY A 375 1.80 -4.75 -2.60
CA GLY A 375 1.02 -5.88 -2.10
C GLY A 375 0.11 -5.55 -0.92
N GLY A 376 -0.35 -6.61 -0.27
CA GLY A 376 -1.30 -6.59 0.82
C GLY A 376 -0.63 -6.51 2.19
N PHE A 377 -1.26 -5.80 3.12
CA PHE A 377 -0.83 -5.75 4.51
C PHE A 377 -1.99 -6.09 5.42
N ALA A 378 -1.78 -7.05 6.33
CA ALA A 378 -2.81 -7.46 7.28
C ALA A 378 -3.34 -6.29 8.14
N GLU A 379 -2.49 -5.28 8.42
CA GLU A 379 -2.89 -4.06 9.13
C GLU A 379 -3.96 -3.23 8.41
N TYR A 380 -4.17 -3.50 7.12
CA TYR A 380 -5.05 -2.78 6.20
C TYR A 380 -6.14 -3.65 5.58
N GLN A 381 -6.13 -4.93 5.90
CA GLN A 381 -7.01 -5.92 5.30
C GLN A 381 -7.98 -6.46 6.34
N ARG A 382 -9.17 -6.83 5.85
CA ARG A 382 -10.14 -7.64 6.60
C ARG A 382 -10.55 -8.81 5.74
N PHE A 383 -10.86 -9.92 6.39
CA PHE A 383 -11.32 -11.13 5.72
C PHE A 383 -12.61 -10.92 4.92
N GLU A 384 -13.43 -9.93 5.33
CA GLU A 384 -14.72 -9.58 4.73
C GLU A 384 -14.62 -8.54 3.59
N ASP A 385 -13.47 -7.87 3.41
CA ASP A 385 -13.33 -6.84 2.38
C ASP A 385 -13.14 -7.52 1.00
N ASN A 386 -14.17 -7.50 0.15
CA ASN A 386 -14.10 -8.05 -1.23
C ASN A 386 -12.98 -7.40 -2.06
N ASP A 387 -12.72 -6.11 -1.83
CA ASP A 387 -11.62 -5.35 -2.43
C ASP A 387 -10.40 -5.39 -1.49
N ARG A 388 -9.77 -6.56 -1.42
CA ARG A 388 -8.55 -6.78 -0.62
C ARG A 388 -7.51 -5.73 -0.99
N ARG A 389 -7.27 -4.77 -0.08
CA ARG A 389 -6.45 -3.59 -0.31
C ARG A 389 -5.00 -4.02 -0.56
N SER A 390 -4.56 -3.82 -1.80
CA SER A 390 -3.20 -4.02 -2.26
C SER A 390 -2.66 -2.68 -2.71
N PHE A 391 -1.46 -2.35 -2.25
CA PHE A 391 -0.75 -1.16 -2.69
C PHE A 391 0.03 -1.48 -3.95
N ASP A 392 -0.03 -0.58 -4.91
CA ASP A 392 0.80 -0.57 -6.10
C ASP A 392 1.58 0.74 -6.13
N THR A 393 2.91 0.66 -6.06
CA THR A 393 3.79 1.83 -6.15
C THR A 393 4.34 1.96 -7.57
N TYR A 394 4.19 3.16 -8.13
CA TYR A 394 4.79 3.58 -9.39
C TYR A 394 5.83 4.66 -9.12
N TYR A 395 7.00 4.51 -9.73
CA TYR A 395 7.97 5.61 -9.86
C TYR A 395 7.99 6.10 -11.30
N PHE A 396 7.74 7.39 -11.50
CA PHE A 396 7.75 8.03 -12.80
C PHE A 396 9.09 8.71 -13.00
N VAL A 397 9.85 8.27 -14.00
CA VAL A 397 11.17 8.82 -14.29
C VAL A 397 11.12 9.53 -15.63
N SER A 398 11.25 10.86 -15.60
CA SER A 398 11.26 11.71 -16.78
C SER A 398 12.68 12.07 -17.18
N ASN A 399 13.04 11.82 -18.44
CA ASN A 399 14.32 12.18 -19.01
C ASN A 399 14.14 13.37 -19.98
N PRO A 400 14.45 14.60 -19.55
CA PRO A 400 14.24 15.79 -20.37
C PRO A 400 15.28 15.94 -21.50
N HIS A 401 16.33 15.13 -21.52
CA HIS A 401 17.48 15.26 -22.41
C HIS A 401 17.31 14.47 -23.73
N ASN A 402 18.19 14.73 -24.70
CA ASN A 402 18.20 14.08 -26.01
C ASN A 402 19.09 12.80 -26.07
N SER A 403 19.67 12.39 -24.95
CA SER A 403 20.39 11.12 -24.75
C SER A 403 19.62 10.22 -23.79
N ALA A 404 19.81 8.90 -23.90
CA ALA A 404 19.21 7.95 -22.96
C ALA A 404 19.85 8.07 -21.57
N ALA A 405 19.05 7.90 -20.51
CA ALA A 405 19.52 7.83 -19.14
C ALA A 405 19.47 6.38 -18.63
N THR A 406 20.53 5.93 -17.96
CA THR A 406 20.49 4.70 -17.14
C THR A 406 20.22 5.11 -15.71
N VAL A 407 19.22 4.50 -15.08
CA VAL A 407 18.75 4.83 -13.73
C VAL A 407 18.79 3.56 -12.87
N THR A 408 19.62 3.59 -11.84
CA THR A 408 19.70 2.53 -10.82
C THR A 408 18.86 2.93 -9.61
N VAL A 409 17.98 2.05 -9.17
CA VAL A 409 17.17 2.24 -7.96
C VAL A 409 17.59 1.23 -6.90
N ARG A 410 17.74 1.70 -5.66
CA ARG A 410 17.97 0.90 -4.46
C ARG A 410 16.73 0.97 -3.59
N PHE A 411 16.13 -0.18 -3.30
CA PHE A 411 14.95 -0.28 -2.44
C PHE A 411 15.36 -0.78 -1.06
N TYR A 412 14.95 -0.10 0.01
CA TYR A 412 15.35 -0.37 1.39
C TYR A 412 14.18 -0.88 2.21
N ARG A 413 14.19 -2.16 2.59
CA ARG A 413 13.15 -2.78 3.43
C ARG A 413 13.34 -2.42 4.92
N PRO A 414 12.30 -2.56 5.75
CA PRO A 414 12.43 -2.31 7.18
C PRO A 414 13.42 -3.20 7.93
N ASP A 415 13.71 -4.39 7.40
CA ASP A 415 14.67 -5.33 7.98
C ASP A 415 16.15 -5.02 7.63
N GLY A 416 16.40 -3.91 6.94
CA GLY A 416 17.74 -3.50 6.51
C GLY A 416 18.20 -4.16 5.20
N THR A 417 17.42 -5.08 4.64
CA THR A 417 17.70 -5.71 3.34
C THR A 417 17.01 -4.97 2.20
N GLY A 418 17.25 -5.38 0.95
CA GLY A 418 16.72 -4.65 -0.17
C GLY A 418 17.15 -5.17 -1.52
N VAL A 419 16.64 -4.54 -2.59
CA VAL A 419 16.99 -4.92 -3.96
C VAL A 419 17.50 -3.71 -4.73
N VAL A 420 18.40 -3.98 -5.67
CA VAL A 420 18.97 -2.99 -6.58
C VAL A 420 18.56 -3.35 -8.00
N GLU A 421 17.93 -2.42 -8.70
CA GLU A 421 17.45 -2.60 -10.07
C GLU A 421 17.96 -1.49 -10.97
N SER A 422 17.96 -1.70 -12.28
CA SER A 422 18.38 -0.69 -13.25
C SER A 422 17.44 -0.64 -14.44
N TYR A 423 17.15 0.58 -14.87
CA TYR A 423 16.21 0.91 -15.92
C TYR A 423 16.87 1.82 -16.94
N SER A 424 16.46 1.73 -18.20
CA SER A 424 16.86 2.67 -19.25
C SER A 424 15.67 3.56 -19.60
N VAL A 425 15.89 4.87 -19.60
CA VAL A 425 14.92 5.89 -19.98
C VAL A 425 15.36 6.49 -21.32
N LYS A 426 14.50 6.41 -22.34
CA LYS A 426 14.81 6.90 -23.68
C LYS A 426 15.02 8.43 -23.67
N PRO A 427 15.67 9.00 -24.70
CA PRO A 427 15.70 10.44 -24.92
C PRO A 427 14.31 11.06 -24.94
N SER A 428 14.14 12.23 -24.30
CA SER A 428 12.94 13.08 -24.37
C SER A 428 11.65 12.30 -24.11
N SER A 429 11.70 11.39 -23.15
CA SER A 429 10.63 10.48 -22.79
C SER A 429 10.53 10.36 -21.28
N ARG A 430 9.57 9.57 -20.83
CA ARG A 430 9.52 9.05 -19.45
C ARG A 430 9.34 7.54 -19.45
N ILE A 431 9.46 6.94 -18.27
CA ILE A 431 8.98 5.59 -17.97
C ILE A 431 8.16 5.61 -16.68
N ALA A 432 7.21 4.68 -16.58
CA ALA A 432 6.55 4.31 -15.32
C ALA A 432 7.11 2.97 -14.85
N VAL A 433 7.78 2.97 -13.70
CA VAL A 433 8.28 1.76 -13.04
C VAL A 433 7.24 1.30 -12.04
N LEU A 434 6.46 0.29 -12.41
CA LEU A 434 5.64 -0.46 -11.45
C LEU A 434 6.54 -1.41 -10.66
N VAL A 435 6.52 -1.32 -9.33
CA VAL A 435 7.31 -2.21 -8.48
C VAL A 435 6.68 -3.60 -8.43
N THR A 436 7.20 -4.54 -9.21
CA THR A 436 6.73 -5.94 -9.25
C THR A 436 7.76 -6.95 -8.76
N ASN A 437 8.89 -6.50 -8.24
CA ASN A 437 9.93 -7.40 -7.76
C ASN A 437 9.37 -8.32 -6.65
N PRO A 438 9.45 -9.65 -6.78
CA PRO A 438 8.90 -10.57 -5.77
C PRO A 438 9.46 -10.34 -4.37
N ALA A 439 10.71 -9.89 -4.24
CA ALA A 439 11.33 -9.58 -2.96
C ALA A 439 10.77 -8.32 -2.27
N LEU A 440 10.00 -7.52 -3.00
CA LEU A 440 9.25 -6.35 -2.51
C LEU A 440 7.73 -6.61 -2.41
N SER A 441 7.26 -7.82 -2.76
CA SER A 441 5.85 -8.18 -2.60
C SER A 441 5.47 -8.29 -1.13
N ASN A 442 4.36 -7.66 -0.75
CA ASN A 442 3.91 -7.51 0.64
C ASN A 442 4.99 -6.89 1.54
N GLN A 443 5.79 -6.00 0.97
CA GLN A 443 6.84 -5.25 1.65
C GLN A 443 6.59 -3.76 1.53
N ARG A 444 7.14 -3.06 2.50
CA ARG A 444 7.34 -1.62 2.42
C ARG A 444 8.80 -1.34 2.19
N TYR A 445 9.08 -0.17 1.63
CA TYR A 445 10.43 0.19 1.29
C TYR A 445 10.56 1.70 1.06
N GLY A 446 11.73 2.23 1.38
CA GLY A 446 12.19 3.48 0.77
C GLY A 446 12.89 3.20 -0.56
N ALA A 447 13.18 4.25 -1.32
CA ALA A 447 13.90 4.12 -2.57
C ALA A 447 14.90 5.27 -2.79
N VAL A 448 16.08 4.95 -3.32
CA VAL A 448 17.03 5.95 -3.82
C VAL A 448 17.40 5.64 -5.26
N PHE A 449 17.17 6.61 -6.14
CA PHE A 449 17.50 6.58 -7.55
C PHE A 449 18.85 7.26 -7.78
N THR A 450 19.68 6.69 -8.65
CA THR A 450 20.91 7.30 -9.16
C THR A 450 20.92 7.16 -10.68
N ALA A 451 21.12 8.25 -11.39
CA ALA A 451 21.03 8.32 -12.84
C ALA A 451 22.36 8.72 -13.49
N SER A 452 22.61 8.22 -14.70
CA SER A 452 23.80 8.56 -15.49
C SER A 452 23.82 10.01 -16.00
N GLN A 453 22.68 10.69 -15.95
CA GLN A 453 22.49 12.11 -16.27
C GLN A 453 21.28 12.63 -15.47
N PRO A 454 21.09 13.95 -15.34
CA PRO A 454 19.95 14.49 -14.61
C PRO A 454 18.60 13.98 -15.15
N VAL A 455 17.75 13.49 -14.25
CA VAL A 455 16.37 13.07 -14.53
C VAL A 455 15.45 13.69 -13.49
N VAL A 456 14.14 13.53 -13.65
CA VAL A 456 13.13 13.94 -12.66
C VAL A 456 12.38 12.69 -12.21
N VAL A 457 12.19 12.52 -10.90
CA VAL A 457 11.48 11.36 -10.35
C VAL A 457 10.32 11.81 -9.46
N GLU A 458 9.13 11.31 -9.72
CA GLU A 458 7.96 11.35 -8.83
C GLU A 458 7.57 9.93 -8.45
N ARG A 459 6.88 9.77 -7.32
CA ARG A 459 6.25 8.51 -6.91
C ARG A 459 4.74 8.71 -6.82
N ALA A 460 3.95 7.78 -7.33
CA ALA A 460 2.56 7.59 -6.90
C ALA A 460 2.38 6.22 -6.27
N MET A 461 1.45 6.14 -5.33
CA MET A 461 0.98 4.87 -4.78
C MET A 461 -0.54 4.83 -4.83
N TYR A 462 -1.08 3.71 -5.29
CA TYR A 462 -2.51 3.48 -5.44
C TYR A 462 -2.92 2.23 -4.67
N TYR A 463 -4.15 2.24 -4.16
CA TYR A 463 -4.88 1.04 -3.77
C TYR A 463 -6.37 1.24 -4.10
N SER A 464 -7.21 0.24 -3.84
CA SER A 464 -8.63 0.21 -4.26
C SER A 464 -9.48 1.42 -3.84
N ARG A 465 -9.06 2.19 -2.83
CA ARG A 465 -9.79 3.34 -2.27
C ARG A 465 -8.86 4.47 -1.82
N GLY A 466 -7.74 4.66 -2.50
CA GLY A 466 -6.84 5.75 -2.16
C GLY A 466 -5.68 5.86 -3.11
N ALA A 467 -5.18 7.08 -3.24
CA ALA A 467 -4.01 7.38 -4.03
C ALA A 467 -3.24 8.53 -3.39
N HIS A 468 -1.91 8.51 -3.48
CA HIS A 468 -1.11 9.71 -3.22
C HIS A 468 0.10 9.76 -4.13
N ALA A 469 0.64 10.96 -4.34
CA ALA A 469 1.88 11.16 -5.07
C ALA A 469 2.76 12.17 -4.35
N VAL A 470 4.07 12.08 -4.58
CA VAL A 470 5.07 12.99 -4.03
C VAL A 470 6.18 13.24 -5.06
N ALA A 471 6.73 14.45 -5.02
CA ALA A 471 7.98 14.77 -5.67
C ALA A 471 9.13 14.09 -4.94
N GLY A 472 10.09 13.54 -5.70
CA GLY A 472 11.30 13.01 -5.09
C GLY A 472 12.12 14.12 -4.42
N VAL A 473 12.90 13.75 -3.40
CA VAL A 473 13.89 14.65 -2.82
C VAL A 473 15.16 14.61 -3.65
N PRO A 474 15.65 15.73 -4.23
CA PRO A 474 17.00 15.77 -4.77
C PRO A 474 18.00 15.37 -3.68
N TRP A 475 18.72 14.27 -3.92
CA TRP A 475 19.56 13.65 -2.91
C TRP A 475 21.04 13.87 -3.20
N SER A 476 21.83 14.12 -2.16
CA SER A 476 23.28 14.36 -2.29
C SER A 476 24.09 13.69 -1.18
N ASP A 477 23.42 13.10 -0.18
CA ASP A 477 24.07 12.39 0.91
C ASP A 477 24.49 10.97 0.44
N PRO A 478 25.44 10.31 1.14
CA PRO A 478 25.88 8.97 0.79
C PRO A 478 24.75 7.94 0.75
N VAL A 479 24.90 6.97 -0.15
CA VAL A 479 23.93 5.91 -0.41
C VAL A 479 24.67 4.59 -0.45
N THR A 480 24.15 3.60 0.27
CA THR A 480 24.73 2.25 0.37
C THR A 480 23.78 1.24 -0.27
N ASP A 481 24.33 0.26 -1.00
CA ASP A 481 23.54 -0.86 -1.51
C ASP A 481 23.03 -1.69 -0.31
N PRO A 482 21.70 -1.92 -0.20
CA PRO A 482 21.18 -2.79 0.83
C PRO A 482 21.62 -4.24 0.57
N PRO A 483 21.94 -5.04 1.61
CA PRO A 483 22.08 -6.48 1.48
C PRO A 483 20.84 -7.10 0.85
N ALA A 484 21.02 -8.12 0.00
CA ALA A 484 19.88 -8.84 -0.58
C ALA A 484 19.02 -9.47 0.52
N PRO A 485 17.68 -9.55 0.36
CA PRO A 485 16.82 -10.18 1.36
C PRO A 485 17.16 -11.67 1.47
N PRO A 486 16.96 -12.28 2.65
CA PRO A 486 17.18 -13.71 2.82
C PRO A 486 16.27 -14.50 1.88
N ALA A 487 16.68 -15.73 1.53
CA ALA A 487 15.85 -16.62 0.75
C ALA A 487 14.48 -16.83 1.44
N PRO A 488 13.38 -16.97 0.69
CA PRO A 488 12.08 -17.26 1.27
C PRO A 488 12.11 -18.55 2.09
N SER A 489 11.27 -18.61 3.12
CA SER A 489 11.17 -19.79 3.98
C SER A 489 9.72 -20.14 4.29
N VAL A 490 9.49 -21.42 4.57
CA VAL A 490 8.26 -21.91 5.20
C VAL A 490 8.68 -22.60 6.47
N THR A 491 8.07 -22.22 7.60
CA THR A 491 8.42 -22.73 8.93
C THR A 491 7.34 -23.61 9.51
N GLY A 492 6.12 -23.59 8.98
CA GLY A 492 5.07 -24.48 9.45
C GLY A 492 3.74 -24.35 8.70
N ILE A 493 2.84 -25.26 9.05
CA ILE A 493 1.47 -25.36 8.57
C ILE A 493 0.57 -25.42 9.81
N VAL A 494 -0.37 -24.48 9.93
CA VAL A 494 -1.24 -24.39 11.11
C VAL A 494 -2.69 -24.22 10.72
N ASN A 495 -3.59 -24.64 11.61
CA ASN A 495 -5.02 -24.46 11.49
C ASN A 495 -5.34 -22.97 11.71
N PRO A 496 -6.00 -22.29 10.76
CA PRO A 496 -6.35 -20.89 10.95
C PRO A 496 -7.32 -20.64 12.12
N ALA A 497 -8.05 -21.66 12.60
CA ALA A 497 -9.04 -21.51 13.69
C ALA A 497 -8.43 -21.55 15.10
N ASP A 498 -7.43 -22.40 15.35
CA ASP A 498 -6.87 -22.64 16.70
C ASP A 498 -5.34 -22.61 16.76
N GLY A 499 -4.66 -22.39 15.63
CA GLY A 499 -3.20 -22.31 15.54
C GLY A 499 -2.47 -23.63 15.76
N GLN A 500 -3.17 -24.76 15.89
CA GLN A 500 -2.54 -26.07 16.09
C GLN A 500 -1.98 -26.63 14.76
N PRO A 501 -0.92 -27.46 14.81
CA PRO A 501 -0.46 -28.22 13.64
C PRO A 501 -1.62 -29.03 13.06
N LEU A 502 -1.81 -28.96 11.75
CA LEU A 502 -2.98 -29.54 11.11
C LEU A 502 -2.83 -31.03 10.81
N ASN A 503 -3.95 -31.74 10.99
CA ASN A 503 -4.28 -32.94 10.25
C ASN A 503 -5.44 -32.63 9.27
N ARG A 504 -5.60 -33.39 8.19
CA ARG A 504 -6.69 -33.20 7.22
C ARG A 504 -8.12 -33.37 7.77
N SER A 505 -8.30 -33.77 9.04
CA SER A 505 -9.62 -33.99 9.65
C SER A 505 -10.46 -32.72 9.92
N THR A 506 -9.89 -31.52 9.73
CA THR A 506 -10.63 -30.26 9.92
C THR A 506 -11.31 -29.73 8.64
N GLY A 507 -10.96 -30.26 7.46
CA GLY A 507 -11.72 -30.07 6.22
C GLY A 507 -11.78 -28.65 5.64
N GLY A 508 -10.77 -27.81 5.87
CA GLY A 508 -10.76 -26.42 5.37
C GLY A 508 -9.37 -25.88 5.03
N PRO A 509 -9.28 -24.57 4.70
CA PRO A 509 -8.03 -23.91 4.36
C PRO A 509 -6.99 -24.01 5.47
N VAL A 510 -5.72 -24.02 5.08
CA VAL A 510 -4.55 -24.09 5.98
C VAL A 510 -3.74 -22.81 5.89
N LEU A 511 -3.11 -22.43 7.00
CA LEU A 511 -2.20 -21.30 7.02
C LEU A 511 -0.76 -21.79 6.94
N LEU A 512 -0.06 -21.46 5.86
CA LEU A 512 1.38 -21.62 5.78
C LEU A 512 2.05 -20.40 6.40
N VAL A 513 2.97 -20.65 7.33
CA VAL A 513 3.72 -19.61 8.06
C VAL A 513 5.18 -19.68 7.65
N GLY A 514 5.82 -18.53 7.48
CA GLY A 514 7.17 -18.45 6.94
C GLY A 514 7.68 -17.02 6.78
N SER A 515 8.50 -16.80 5.75
CA SER A 515 9.03 -15.48 5.42
C SER A 515 9.13 -15.26 3.91
N ASN A 516 9.03 -14.00 3.50
CA ASN A 516 9.08 -13.52 2.12
C ASN A 516 8.04 -14.17 1.19
N PHE A 517 6.84 -14.50 1.67
CA PHE A 517 5.75 -14.89 0.78
C PHE A 517 5.37 -13.76 -0.18
N ALA A 518 5.27 -14.09 -1.46
CA ALA A 518 5.00 -13.15 -2.53
C ALA A 518 3.77 -13.57 -3.33
N ARG A 519 3.06 -12.60 -3.92
CA ARG A 519 1.95 -12.87 -4.83
C ARG A 519 2.44 -13.71 -6.01
N GLY A 520 1.65 -14.69 -6.42
CA GLY A 520 2.01 -15.63 -7.50
C GLY A 520 2.83 -16.83 -7.02
N ALA A 521 3.10 -16.96 -5.70
CA ALA A 521 3.60 -18.21 -5.15
C ALA A 521 2.60 -19.35 -5.40
N SER A 522 3.11 -20.53 -5.74
CA SER A 522 2.33 -21.75 -5.92
C SER A 522 2.64 -22.75 -4.82
N VAL A 523 1.67 -23.58 -4.47
CA VAL A 523 1.81 -24.58 -3.40
C VAL A 523 1.37 -25.94 -3.92
N SER A 524 2.09 -26.99 -3.54
CA SER A 524 1.71 -28.38 -3.78
C SER A 524 1.82 -29.22 -2.51
N PHE A 525 0.97 -30.23 -2.41
CA PHE A 525 0.92 -31.19 -1.31
C PHE A 525 1.05 -32.59 -1.93
N GLY A 526 2.09 -33.33 -1.59
CA GLY A 526 2.40 -34.63 -2.21
C GLY A 526 2.55 -34.55 -3.74
N GLY A 527 3.03 -33.42 -4.25
CA GLY A 527 3.16 -33.14 -5.69
C GLY A 527 1.87 -32.70 -6.39
N GLN A 528 0.72 -32.70 -5.71
CA GLN A 528 -0.55 -32.21 -6.26
C GLN A 528 -0.69 -30.71 -6.03
N THR A 529 -1.03 -29.97 -7.09
CA THR A 529 -1.19 -28.51 -7.02
C THR A 529 -2.38 -28.15 -6.13
N SER A 530 -2.20 -27.14 -5.28
CA SER A 530 -3.22 -26.60 -4.39
C SER A 530 -3.73 -25.25 -4.85
N THR A 531 -4.86 -24.81 -4.27
CA THR A 531 -5.36 -23.46 -4.53
C THR A 531 -4.82 -22.51 -3.46
N VAL A 532 -3.93 -21.60 -3.85
CA VAL A 532 -3.55 -20.49 -2.97
C VAL A 532 -4.72 -19.52 -2.93
N LEU A 533 -5.44 -19.51 -1.81
CA LEU A 533 -6.60 -18.63 -1.62
C LEU A 533 -6.14 -17.18 -1.44
N GLU A 534 -5.04 -17.00 -0.71
CA GLU A 534 -4.52 -15.66 -0.43
C GLU A 534 -3.07 -15.70 0.06
N VAL A 535 -2.27 -14.72 -0.36
CA VAL A 535 -1.01 -14.39 0.32
C VAL A 535 -1.31 -13.20 1.24
N LEU A 536 -1.47 -13.46 2.54
CA LEU A 536 -1.96 -12.48 3.51
C LEU A 536 -0.94 -11.38 3.78
N ASN A 537 0.33 -11.77 3.86
CA ASN A 537 1.48 -10.88 4.05
C ASN A 537 2.76 -11.67 3.73
N SER A 538 3.92 -11.06 3.99
CA SER A 538 5.22 -11.71 3.76
C SER A 538 5.49 -12.90 4.68
N SER A 539 4.71 -13.12 5.75
CA SER A 539 4.92 -14.20 6.72
C SER A 539 3.81 -15.26 6.74
N ALA A 540 2.69 -15.02 6.07
CA ALA A 540 1.58 -15.97 6.06
C ALA A 540 0.84 -16.02 4.70
N MET A 541 0.45 -17.22 4.29
CA MET A 541 -0.44 -17.44 3.16
C MET A 541 -1.50 -18.50 3.48
N LEU A 542 -2.72 -18.26 3.04
CA LEU A 542 -3.87 -19.15 3.19
C LEU A 542 -4.02 -20.01 1.94
N VAL A 543 -4.08 -21.33 2.13
CA VAL A 543 -4.05 -22.31 1.05
C VAL A 543 -5.14 -23.34 1.26
N GLU A 544 -5.90 -23.67 0.22
CA GLU A 544 -6.82 -24.82 0.23
C GLU A 544 -6.05 -26.06 -0.26
N PRO A 545 -5.81 -27.06 0.61
CA PRO A 545 -5.15 -28.30 0.19
C PRO A 545 -6.00 -29.07 -0.83
N PRO A 546 -5.39 -29.90 -1.69
CA PRO A 546 -6.14 -30.67 -2.68
C PRO A 546 -6.96 -31.76 -1.97
N ARG A 547 -8.18 -32.01 -2.46
CA ARG A 547 -9.11 -32.98 -1.86
C ARG A 547 -8.72 -34.44 -2.07
N ASP A 548 -7.73 -34.74 -2.90
CA ASP A 548 -7.39 -36.12 -3.29
C ASP A 548 -5.92 -36.46 -3.08
N VAL A 549 -5.20 -35.66 -2.31
CA VAL A 549 -3.84 -36.04 -1.92
C VAL A 549 -3.88 -37.28 -1.04
N GLN A 550 -3.21 -38.34 -1.47
CA GLN A 550 -3.09 -39.60 -0.73
C GLN A 550 -1.62 -39.86 -0.42
N ALA A 551 -1.36 -40.52 0.71
CA ALA A 551 -0.04 -41.05 1.05
C ALA A 551 -0.20 -42.45 1.63
N SER A 552 0.78 -43.32 1.36
CA SER A 552 0.90 -44.62 2.04
C SER A 552 1.22 -44.47 3.52
N ASP A 553 1.93 -43.39 3.89
CA ASP A 553 2.57 -43.21 5.21
C ASP A 553 1.98 -42.04 6.03
N GLY A 554 0.72 -41.68 5.78
CA GLY A 554 -0.04 -40.75 6.62
C GLY A 554 0.24 -39.25 6.40
N ALA A 555 1.43 -38.87 5.93
CA ALA A 555 1.77 -37.48 5.63
C ALA A 555 2.44 -37.29 4.25
N VAL A 556 2.33 -36.08 3.71
CA VAL A 556 2.98 -35.67 2.46
C VAL A 556 3.87 -34.45 2.64
N ASP A 557 4.81 -34.30 1.72
CA ASP A 557 5.58 -33.08 1.57
C ASP A 557 4.69 -31.92 1.12
N VAL A 558 4.96 -30.73 1.67
CA VAL A 558 4.37 -29.48 1.20
C VAL A 558 5.47 -28.64 0.58
N VAL A 559 5.31 -28.32 -0.70
CA VAL A 559 6.28 -27.54 -1.46
C VAL A 559 5.66 -26.19 -1.80
N VAL A 560 6.33 -25.11 -1.40
CA VAL A 560 6.01 -23.75 -1.82
C VAL A 560 7.04 -23.33 -2.84
N SER A 561 6.58 -22.78 -3.97
CA SER A 561 7.44 -22.23 -5.03
C SER A 561 7.11 -20.77 -5.25
N TRP A 562 8.14 -19.94 -5.37
CA TRP A 562 8.02 -18.49 -5.56
C TRP A 562 8.19 -18.10 -7.03
N PRO A 563 7.63 -16.95 -7.46
CA PRO A 563 7.84 -16.43 -8.81
C PRO A 563 9.31 -16.18 -9.16
N SER A 564 10.19 -16.04 -8.17
CA SER A 564 11.64 -15.94 -8.34
C SER A 564 12.30 -17.25 -8.81
N GLY A 565 11.56 -18.37 -8.84
CA GLY A 565 12.06 -19.70 -9.16
C GLY A 565 12.61 -20.47 -7.94
N GLN A 566 12.60 -19.87 -6.76
CA GLN A 566 12.98 -20.54 -5.51
C GLN A 566 11.86 -21.45 -5.02
N SER A 567 12.19 -22.55 -4.35
CA SER A 567 11.22 -23.42 -3.69
C SER A 567 11.71 -23.92 -2.35
N VAL A 568 10.77 -24.18 -1.45
CA VAL A 568 11.02 -24.73 -0.10
C VAL A 568 10.08 -25.91 0.10
N THR A 569 10.64 -27.01 0.60
CA THR A 569 9.89 -28.23 0.93
C THR A 569 9.84 -28.39 2.44
N LEU A 570 8.63 -28.55 2.97
CA LEU A 570 8.37 -29.05 4.30
C LEU A 570 8.10 -30.55 4.21
N PRO A 571 9.08 -31.42 4.51
CA PRO A 571 8.93 -32.85 4.33
C PRO A 571 7.91 -33.43 5.31
N ALA A 572 7.04 -34.33 4.85
CA ALA A 572 6.03 -35.03 5.65
C ALA A 572 5.28 -34.12 6.65
N SER A 573 4.90 -32.91 6.21
CA SER A 573 4.42 -31.83 7.08
C SER A 573 2.91 -31.62 7.04
N PHE A 574 2.22 -32.34 6.15
CA PHE A 574 0.77 -32.32 6.07
C PHE A 574 0.23 -33.74 6.11
N ASP A 575 -0.48 -34.06 7.19
CA ASP A 575 -1.15 -35.35 7.30
C ASP A 575 -2.31 -35.41 6.31
N VAL A 576 -2.29 -36.40 5.43
CA VAL A 576 -3.35 -36.65 4.44
C VAL A 576 -4.27 -37.77 4.90
N ALA A 577 -5.46 -37.84 4.30
CA ALA A 577 -6.46 -38.82 4.67
C ALA A 577 -5.88 -40.21 4.38
N HIS A 578 -5.95 -41.06 5.39
CA HIS A 578 -5.49 -42.43 5.31
C HIS A 578 -6.26 -43.14 4.19
N ARG A 579 -5.60 -43.99 3.41
CA ARG A 579 -6.27 -44.98 2.57
C ARG A 579 -5.88 -46.34 3.13
N ALA A 580 -6.85 -47.14 3.56
CA ALA A 580 -6.52 -48.48 4.02
C ALA A 580 -5.77 -49.24 2.90
N PRO A 581 -4.66 -49.94 3.22
CA PRO A 581 -3.92 -50.74 2.25
C PRO A 581 -4.86 -51.67 1.47
N ASP A 582 -4.51 -51.97 0.21
CA ASP A 582 -5.28 -52.91 -0.58
C ASP A 582 -5.32 -54.30 0.10
N PRO A 583 -6.49 -54.96 0.11
CA PRO A 583 -6.57 -56.32 0.63
C PRO A 583 -5.72 -57.26 -0.25
N PRO A 584 -5.20 -58.36 0.31
CA PRO A 584 -4.53 -59.40 -0.48
C PRO A 584 -5.43 -59.90 -1.63
N PRO A 585 -4.85 -60.44 -2.72
CA PRO A 585 -5.61 -60.94 -3.85
C PRO A 585 -6.73 -61.91 -3.43
N GLY A 586 -7.96 -61.63 -3.86
CA GLY A 586 -9.15 -62.44 -3.55
C GLY A 586 -9.80 -62.17 -2.19
N GLN A 587 -9.33 -61.17 -1.43
CA GLN A 587 -9.92 -60.74 -0.16
C GLN A 587 -10.58 -59.37 -0.26
N PHE A 588 -11.45 -59.06 0.70
CA PHE A 588 -12.13 -57.77 0.81
C PHE A 588 -11.91 -57.17 2.20
N LEU A 589 -11.78 -55.85 2.27
CA LEU A 589 -11.75 -55.13 3.53
C LEU A 589 -13.14 -55.20 4.23
N PRO A 590 -13.19 -55.29 5.57
CA PRO A 590 -14.43 -55.16 6.31
C PRO A 590 -14.98 -53.72 6.20
N VAL A 591 -16.25 -53.52 6.59
CA VAL A 591 -16.78 -52.17 6.79
C VAL A 591 -16.04 -51.55 7.99
N PRO A 592 -15.49 -50.33 7.87
CA PRO A 592 -14.80 -49.70 9.00
C PRO A 592 -15.71 -49.43 10.22
N ASP A 593 -15.30 -49.87 11.40
CA ASP A 593 -16.10 -49.82 12.64
C ASP A 593 -16.39 -48.39 13.15
N TYR A 594 -15.59 -47.39 12.75
CA TYR A 594 -15.82 -45.98 13.13
C TYR A 594 -16.99 -45.34 12.37
N ALA A 595 -17.32 -45.86 11.19
CA ALA A 595 -18.18 -45.19 10.22
C ALA A 595 -19.64 -44.97 10.67
N PRO A 596 -20.28 -45.88 11.42
CA PRO A 596 -21.61 -45.61 12.00
C PRO A 596 -21.61 -44.39 12.92
N GLY A 597 -20.56 -44.22 13.74
CA GLY A 597 -20.43 -43.09 14.67
C GLY A 597 -20.34 -41.75 13.95
N VAL A 598 -19.66 -41.72 12.79
CA VAL A 598 -19.55 -40.53 11.94
C VAL A 598 -20.92 -40.06 11.44
N VAL A 599 -21.77 -40.97 10.97
CA VAL A 599 -23.12 -40.60 10.48
C VAL A 599 -23.96 -39.98 11.59
N VAL A 600 -23.95 -40.59 12.77
CA VAL A 600 -24.66 -40.07 13.96
C VAL A 600 -24.13 -38.70 14.37
N GLN A 601 -22.81 -38.51 14.34
CA GLN A 601 -22.19 -37.24 14.68
C GLN A 601 -22.60 -36.14 13.69
N VAL A 602 -22.52 -36.37 12.38
CA VAL A 602 -22.92 -35.39 11.36
C VAL A 602 -24.41 -35.05 11.50
N ALA A 603 -25.27 -36.04 11.76
CA ALA A 603 -26.70 -35.80 12.01
C ALA A 603 -26.97 -34.95 13.25
N THR A 604 -26.13 -35.10 14.28
CA THR A 604 -26.25 -34.32 15.53
C THR A 604 -25.73 -32.89 15.34
N GLU A 605 -24.63 -32.72 14.60
CA GLU A 605 -24.03 -31.41 14.31
C GLU A 605 -24.86 -30.61 13.30
N ARG A 606 -25.48 -31.28 12.33
CA ARG A 606 -26.21 -30.69 11.20
C ARG A 606 -27.61 -31.28 11.02
N PRO A 607 -28.51 -31.13 12.02
CA PRO A 607 -29.89 -31.62 11.91
C PRO A 607 -30.67 -30.91 10.81
N ASP A 608 -30.27 -29.69 10.44
CA ASP A 608 -30.81 -28.90 9.32
C ASP A 608 -30.60 -29.60 7.97
N LEU A 609 -29.40 -30.12 7.73
CA LEU A 609 -29.08 -30.84 6.51
C LEU A 609 -29.81 -32.18 6.44
N LEU A 610 -29.90 -32.89 7.56
CA LEU A 610 -30.64 -34.16 7.62
C LEU A 610 -32.13 -33.94 7.33
N ALA A 611 -32.75 -32.93 7.93
CA ALA A 611 -34.16 -32.59 7.70
C ALA A 611 -34.47 -32.20 6.25
N THR A 612 -33.48 -31.69 5.52
CA THR A 612 -33.61 -31.26 4.12
C THR A 612 -33.01 -32.25 3.12
N SER A 613 -32.62 -33.45 3.57
CA SER A 613 -31.89 -34.42 2.73
C SER A 613 -32.65 -34.91 1.49
N CYS A 614 -33.99 -34.88 1.49
CA CYS A 614 -34.78 -35.33 0.33
C CYS A 614 -34.59 -34.46 -0.92
N GLN A 615 -33.81 -34.92 -1.90
CA GLN A 615 -33.55 -34.19 -3.15
C GLN A 615 -34.81 -34.02 -4.00
N HIS A 616 -35.81 -34.90 -3.86
CA HIS A 616 -37.12 -34.69 -4.54
C HIS A 616 -37.85 -33.44 -4.03
N HIS A 617 -37.67 -33.06 -2.77
CA HIS A 617 -38.29 -31.87 -2.18
C HIS A 617 -37.40 -30.63 -2.29
N TYR A 618 -36.07 -30.81 -2.22
CA TYR A 618 -35.11 -29.70 -2.05
C TYR A 618 -34.07 -29.59 -3.18
N GLY A 619 -34.18 -30.40 -4.24
CA GLY A 619 -33.28 -30.36 -5.38
C GLY A 619 -31.83 -30.55 -4.99
N ALA A 620 -30.94 -29.67 -5.48
CA ALA A 620 -29.51 -29.71 -5.20
C ALA A 620 -29.18 -29.59 -3.69
N ALA A 621 -29.99 -28.85 -2.92
CA ALA A 621 -29.75 -28.67 -1.49
C ALA A 621 -29.90 -29.97 -0.69
N GLY A 622 -30.70 -30.93 -1.17
CA GLY A 622 -30.87 -32.22 -0.49
C GLY A 622 -29.60 -33.06 -0.41
N TRP A 623 -28.59 -32.78 -1.24
CA TRP A 623 -27.30 -33.46 -1.13
C TRP A 623 -26.50 -33.08 0.10
N GLY A 624 -26.80 -31.96 0.76
CA GLY A 624 -25.96 -31.39 1.82
C GLY A 624 -25.64 -32.37 2.94
N PHE A 625 -26.60 -33.22 3.37
CA PHE A 625 -26.35 -34.20 4.43
C PHE A 625 -25.40 -35.31 3.98
N LEU A 626 -25.68 -35.94 2.84
CA LEU A 626 -24.85 -37.02 2.30
C LEU A 626 -23.45 -36.51 1.96
N ASP A 627 -23.37 -35.28 1.45
CA ASP A 627 -22.11 -34.59 1.16
C ASP A 627 -21.26 -34.43 2.44
N ALA A 628 -21.87 -33.97 3.55
CA ALA A 628 -21.20 -33.83 4.84
C ALA A 628 -20.76 -35.18 5.45
N VAL A 629 -21.60 -36.23 5.29
CA VAL A 629 -21.27 -37.59 5.74
C VAL A 629 -20.09 -38.15 4.96
N VAL A 630 -20.12 -38.11 3.63
CA VAL A 630 -19.03 -38.61 2.77
C VAL A 630 -17.75 -37.83 3.04
N ASP A 631 -17.82 -36.51 3.18
CA ASP A 631 -16.66 -35.68 3.50
C ASP A 631 -16.04 -36.09 4.84
N ARG A 632 -16.84 -36.30 5.89
CA ARG A 632 -16.36 -36.73 7.20
C ARG A 632 -15.80 -38.15 7.19
N LEU A 633 -16.45 -39.09 6.50
CA LEU A 633 -15.97 -40.47 6.35
C LEU A 633 -14.63 -40.53 5.59
N ARG A 634 -14.49 -39.73 4.53
CA ARG A 634 -13.25 -39.63 3.75
C ARG A 634 -12.07 -39.04 4.53
N GLN A 635 -12.29 -38.44 5.70
CA GLN A 635 -11.20 -38.06 6.61
C GLN A 635 -10.51 -39.27 7.24
N PHE A 636 -11.24 -40.39 7.38
CA PHE A 636 -10.71 -41.63 7.96
C PHE A 636 -10.25 -42.62 6.89
N ASP A 637 -10.97 -42.69 5.76
CA ASP A 637 -10.57 -43.55 4.64
C ASP A 637 -11.03 -42.99 3.28
N THR A 638 -10.11 -42.73 2.37
CA THR A 638 -10.44 -42.25 1.01
C THR A 638 -11.18 -43.27 0.14
N ARG A 639 -11.41 -44.49 0.61
CA ARG A 639 -12.27 -45.50 -0.05
C ARG A 639 -13.76 -45.17 0.00
N TRP A 640 -14.18 -44.21 0.84
CA TRP A 640 -15.57 -43.76 0.93
C TRP A 640 -15.99 -42.87 -0.25
N GLY A 641 -17.21 -43.05 -0.74
CA GLY A 641 -17.82 -42.24 -1.78
C GLY A 641 -19.33 -42.45 -1.87
N TYR A 642 -19.92 -42.04 -2.98
CA TYR A 642 -21.35 -42.23 -3.24
C TYR A 642 -21.61 -43.58 -3.89
N ASN A 643 -22.83 -44.07 -3.73
CA ASN A 643 -23.25 -45.33 -4.33
C ASN A 643 -23.90 -45.12 -5.71
N CYS A 644 -23.32 -45.71 -6.77
CA CYS A 644 -23.97 -45.85 -8.07
C CYS A 644 -25.12 -46.86 -7.95
N LYS A 645 -26.34 -46.36 -7.79
CA LYS A 645 -27.51 -47.20 -7.56
C LYS A 645 -27.76 -48.09 -8.78
N ARG A 646 -27.81 -49.40 -8.58
CA ARG A 646 -27.98 -50.40 -9.66
C ARG A 646 -26.87 -50.32 -10.73
N GLY A 647 -25.71 -49.76 -10.40
CA GLY A 647 -24.57 -49.57 -11.30
C GLY A 647 -24.62 -48.29 -12.14
N TYR A 648 -25.65 -47.45 -11.99
CA TYR A 648 -25.80 -46.20 -12.75
C TYR A 648 -25.21 -45.02 -11.97
N CYS A 649 -23.98 -44.59 -12.31
CA CYS A 649 -23.33 -43.47 -11.62
C CYS A 649 -23.89 -42.09 -12.00
N SER A 650 -24.68 -42.01 -13.08
CA SER A 650 -25.48 -40.82 -13.41
C SER A 650 -26.74 -40.65 -12.54
N ASP A 651 -27.10 -41.68 -11.76
CA ASP A 651 -28.25 -41.70 -10.84
C ASP A 651 -27.79 -42.28 -9.48
N PRO A 652 -26.91 -41.58 -8.74
CA PRO A 652 -26.42 -42.06 -7.46
C PRO A 652 -27.54 -42.12 -6.41
N SER A 653 -27.40 -43.04 -5.45
CA SER A 653 -28.34 -43.11 -4.33
C SER A 653 -28.29 -41.84 -3.49
N GLN A 654 -29.44 -41.47 -2.98
CA GLN A 654 -29.65 -40.22 -2.25
C GLN A 654 -29.47 -40.36 -0.72
N ASP A 655 -29.48 -41.60 -0.26
CA ASP A 655 -29.53 -42.05 1.14
C ASP A 655 -28.43 -43.08 1.46
N VAL A 656 -27.59 -43.44 0.49
CA VAL A 656 -26.62 -44.55 0.59
C VAL A 656 -25.23 -44.08 0.17
N VAL A 657 -24.23 -44.47 0.96
CA VAL A 657 -22.80 -44.30 0.66
C VAL A 657 -22.16 -45.63 0.30
N SER A 658 -21.00 -45.56 -0.35
CA SER A 658 -20.20 -46.73 -0.70
C SER A 658 -18.80 -46.69 -0.12
N TYR A 659 -18.29 -47.84 0.31
CA TYR A 659 -16.89 -48.05 0.65
C TYR A 659 -16.25 -49.04 -0.31
N HIS A 660 -15.24 -48.63 -1.07
CA HIS A 660 -14.51 -49.53 -1.96
C HIS A 660 -13.66 -50.52 -1.15
N ARG A 661 -14.11 -51.77 -1.07
CA ARG A 661 -13.50 -52.83 -0.26
C ARG A 661 -12.50 -53.70 -1.03
N GLY A 662 -12.41 -53.54 -2.35
CA GLY A 662 -11.51 -54.26 -3.25
C GLY A 662 -10.11 -53.66 -3.35
N ALA A 663 -9.25 -54.27 -4.17
CA ALA A 663 -7.94 -53.72 -4.51
C ALA A 663 -8.04 -52.69 -5.66
N GLY A 664 -7.07 -51.78 -5.77
CA GLY A 664 -7.00 -50.80 -6.84
C GLY A 664 -7.69 -49.46 -6.55
N PRO A 665 -7.58 -48.49 -7.47
CA PRO A 665 -8.04 -47.11 -7.24
C PRO A 665 -9.57 -47.02 -7.16
N THR A 666 -10.07 -46.03 -6.41
CA THR A 666 -11.48 -45.63 -6.46
C THR A 666 -11.75 -44.81 -7.71
N VAL A 667 -12.36 -45.43 -8.72
CA VAL A 667 -12.73 -44.79 -9.99
C VAL A 667 -14.24 -44.92 -10.23
N GLU A 668 -14.80 -44.03 -11.04
CA GLU A 668 -16.23 -44.03 -11.37
C GLU A 668 -16.71 -45.42 -11.85
N GLY A 669 -17.72 -45.95 -11.16
CA GLY A 669 -18.32 -47.25 -11.46
C GLY A 669 -17.52 -48.45 -10.97
N VAL A 670 -16.41 -48.27 -10.22
CA VAL A 670 -15.67 -49.42 -9.68
C VAL A 670 -16.59 -50.25 -8.77
N GLY A 671 -16.59 -51.56 -9.00
CA GLY A 671 -17.36 -52.54 -8.23
C GLY A 671 -16.72 -52.83 -6.87
N ASP A 672 -17.12 -53.95 -6.24
CA ASP A 672 -16.60 -54.38 -4.94
C ASP A 672 -16.69 -53.29 -3.87
N VAL A 673 -17.92 -52.81 -3.66
CA VAL A 673 -18.26 -51.82 -2.63
C VAL A 673 -19.12 -52.43 -1.53
N TRP A 674 -18.93 -51.95 -0.30
CA TRP A 674 -20.01 -52.00 0.68
C TRP A 674 -21.04 -50.94 0.34
N VAL A 675 -22.32 -51.30 0.40
CA VAL A 675 -23.45 -50.41 0.12
C VAL A 675 -24.18 -50.18 1.44
N ILE A 676 -24.19 -48.93 1.91
CA ILE A 676 -24.57 -48.61 3.28
C ILE A 676 -25.59 -47.48 3.27
N ASP A 677 -26.81 -47.79 3.70
CA ASP A 677 -27.87 -46.81 3.91
C ASP A 677 -27.62 -46.05 5.21
N VAL A 678 -27.45 -44.74 5.06
CA VAL A 678 -27.11 -43.79 6.14
C VAL A 678 -28.27 -42.87 6.52
N VAL A 679 -29.40 -42.95 5.82
CA VAL A 679 -30.61 -42.17 6.12
C VAL A 679 -31.86 -43.05 6.05
N PHE A 680 -32.46 -43.31 7.21
CA PHE A 680 -33.75 -43.98 7.27
C PHE A 680 -34.87 -42.99 6.97
N SER A 681 -35.91 -43.42 6.24
CA SER A 681 -37.09 -42.59 5.92
C SER A 681 -36.73 -41.27 5.21
N HIS A 682 -35.78 -41.33 4.27
CA HIS A 682 -35.13 -40.19 3.62
C HIS A 682 -36.07 -39.07 3.10
N CYS A 683 -37.18 -39.42 2.44
CA CYS A 683 -38.18 -38.44 1.98
C CYS A 683 -39.46 -38.36 2.84
N GLY A 684 -39.44 -39.01 4.00
CA GLY A 684 -40.51 -38.95 5.00
C GLY A 684 -40.05 -38.15 6.22
N SER A 685 -39.63 -38.87 7.25
CA SER A 685 -39.09 -38.29 8.48
C SER A 685 -37.64 -38.76 8.64
N PRO A 686 -36.67 -38.09 7.98
CA PRO A 686 -35.30 -38.57 7.88
C PRO A 686 -34.64 -38.68 9.27
N SER A 687 -33.98 -39.80 9.52
CA SER A 687 -33.18 -40.05 10.73
C SER A 687 -31.86 -40.73 10.36
N PRO A 688 -30.76 -40.53 11.12
CA PRO A 688 -29.52 -41.23 10.83
C PRO A 688 -29.72 -42.75 10.90
N ASN A 689 -29.11 -43.47 9.96
CA ASN A 689 -29.21 -44.92 9.85
C ASN A 689 -27.82 -45.52 9.63
N TRP A 690 -27.71 -46.84 9.84
CA TRP A 690 -26.53 -47.59 9.43
C TRP A 690 -26.95 -49.02 9.05
N LEU A 691 -27.41 -49.18 7.82
CA LEU A 691 -27.82 -50.47 7.29
C LEU A 691 -26.87 -50.90 6.17
N VAL A 692 -26.03 -51.89 6.45
CA VAL A 692 -25.13 -52.51 5.47
C VAL A 692 -25.90 -53.53 4.64
N HIS A 693 -25.98 -53.33 3.33
CA HIS A 693 -26.66 -54.28 2.45
C HIS A 693 -25.77 -55.47 2.12
N ALA A 694 -26.21 -56.67 2.50
CA ALA A 694 -25.44 -57.89 2.28
C ALA A 694 -25.32 -58.27 0.79
N HIS A 695 -26.34 -57.99 -0.05
CA HIS A 695 -26.41 -58.40 -1.46
C HIS A 695 -27.09 -57.30 -2.32
N PRO A 696 -26.42 -56.19 -2.61
CA PRO A 696 -27.05 -54.99 -3.18
C PRO A 696 -27.36 -55.04 -4.70
N GLY A 697 -27.12 -56.15 -5.39
CA GLY A 697 -27.14 -56.18 -6.87
C GLY A 697 -25.92 -55.43 -7.46
N PRO A 698 -25.92 -55.08 -8.76
CA PRO A 698 -24.83 -54.29 -9.34
C PRO A 698 -24.79 -52.93 -8.63
N ALA A 699 -23.70 -52.66 -7.92
CA ALA A 699 -23.44 -51.40 -7.26
C ALA A 699 -22.00 -50.98 -7.57
N GLY A 700 -21.76 -49.67 -7.57
CA GLY A 700 -20.45 -49.13 -7.87
C GLY A 700 -20.19 -47.88 -7.04
N TRP A 701 -18.95 -47.45 -7.06
CA TRP A 701 -18.50 -46.24 -6.39
C TRP A 701 -18.54 -45.04 -7.35
N THR A 702 -18.92 -43.86 -6.86
CA THR A 702 -18.79 -42.60 -7.61
C THR A 702 -18.32 -41.47 -6.70
N SER A 703 -17.52 -40.55 -7.24
CA SER A 703 -17.15 -39.28 -6.60
C SER A 703 -18.26 -38.24 -6.71
N ARG A 704 -19.21 -38.45 -7.64
CA ARG A 704 -20.20 -37.46 -8.05
C ARG A 704 -19.57 -36.15 -8.55
N GLY A 705 -18.31 -36.21 -9.01
CA GLY A 705 -17.51 -35.08 -9.45
C GLY A 705 -17.02 -34.16 -8.32
N ARG A 706 -17.06 -34.62 -7.06
CA ARG A 706 -16.69 -33.79 -5.89
C ARG A 706 -15.22 -33.90 -5.48
N PHE A 707 -14.53 -34.98 -5.87
CA PHE A 707 -13.15 -35.29 -5.52
C PHE A 707 -12.57 -36.25 -6.56
#